data_AF-A0A8S3THB5-F1
#
_entry.id   AF-A0A8S3THB5-F1
#
_cell.length_a   1.000
_cell.length_b   1.000
_cell.length_c   1.000
_cell.angle_alpha   90.00
_cell.angle_beta   90.00
_cell.angle_gamma   90.00
#
_symmetry.space_group_name_H-M   'P 1'
#
loop_
_entity.id
_entity.type
_entity.pdbx_description
1 polymer ?
#
loop_
_entity_poly.entity_id
_entity_poly.type
_entity_poly.pdbx_seq_one_letter_code
_entity_poly.pdbx_strand_id
1 'polypeptide(L)'
;MIQEIALNFQKEKGGFPYYGQIHGLIMLKKLKDGNERVIAILITTSQDICIINTYMPTCNTDSQYEYRECLDIVYDIIQKYQESHKIILCGDLNGTLLDSRNNKHDKILKSFVSEMGLSTGVDKDERHTFFHHAWSSSSQIDYILVNDKKLISKYNIDEKSSINLSAHTSVTVKTTIEIPANTKPAIKNKKAKFKLQWDKIDKRQYNNLIQQDSTSIIEENNVNTQMDMVTNSLIRAGNITIPKKLLQLKGPKWKASPEVQILLRSCRDLYKQWQEVGKQKDHPMATMLRNEKRKLRSKVRMEQALSRQNLYQQIMDNPNSQLFYRLINRNRSNQQTSTNCLKIDENYNYVPEEQRKSFAKYYEDLSVPKENIYENGYLNLCKIRQQLYEQAIDKAEDPEQFTESEVMKAIGKLNTKKKIIDCSKRKSSYSWTMGGKVVKTSDCSEHLGIKRTDGKEHNFNIKERIQTARRTKYALMGSGVHGTNGLNPAISYQIYKTYVIPRLTYGLEVLPLTKSNIEELEIFHRKNLRHLQSLPERTSNAVVLLLLGALPIEAEIHKRHLSLLYSILSCDNSKIKDVMIRQIATNYDNKKSFFSRILNILEMYDLPSINYLQKNLPKRDIWKEEIKKKVNQYWNAQLKSEARNKTSLKNMNIENLEIGKTAQVWNLQNQPRLELRKAIIKARMMTGAYILQSDKHKFTHFVAEPLCQLCNTENEDIIHMVTSCPVLSTIREKYYVEMKMEILDNIDPIKWNTFCCNKMEITQLILDCNNFKETLNISSELMTKIEEKCRNLLFQLHAKRIEVLDALNNK
;
A
#
# COMPACT_ATOMS: atom_id res chain seq x y z
N MET A 1 -26.98 8.54 14.79
CA MET A 1 -27.17 7.37 13.91
C MET A 1 -26.11 7.26 12.81
N ILE A 2 -26.08 8.11 11.77
CA ILE A 2 -25.05 8.03 10.68
C ILE A 2 -23.61 8.18 11.22
N GLN A 3 -23.39 9.11 12.17
CA GLN A 3 -22.09 9.31 12.82
C GLN A 3 -21.66 8.08 13.65
N GLU A 4 -22.60 7.41 14.31
CA GLU A 4 -22.38 6.20 15.11
C GLU A 4 -22.10 4.96 14.23
N ILE A 5 -22.77 4.88 13.08
CA ILE A 5 -22.51 3.88 12.03
C ILE A 5 -21.09 4.07 11.46
N ALA A 6 -20.70 5.31 11.11
CA ALA A 6 -19.38 5.62 10.59
C ALA A 6 -18.25 5.36 11.62
N LEU A 7 -18.47 5.71 12.89
CA LEU A 7 -17.54 5.44 14.00
C LEU A 7 -17.36 3.94 14.25
N ASN A 8 -18.42 3.15 14.15
CA ASN A 8 -18.35 1.70 14.27
C ASN A 8 -17.61 1.06 13.08
N PHE A 9 -17.77 1.60 11.86
CA PHE A 9 -16.99 1.16 10.69
C PHE A 9 -15.51 1.56 10.71
N GLN A 10 -15.14 2.68 11.33
CA GLN A 10 -13.73 3.11 11.49
C GLN A 10 -12.95 2.27 12.52
N LYS A 11 -13.63 1.71 13.53
CA LYS A 11 -12.99 0.88 14.56
C LYS A 11 -12.63 -0.52 14.07
N GLU A 12 -13.24 -1.00 12.99
CA GLU A 12 -13.01 -2.35 12.45
C GLU A 12 -12.01 -2.35 11.28
N LYS A 13 -10.76 -2.74 11.57
CA LYS A 13 -9.67 -2.89 10.57
C LYS A 13 -9.73 -4.19 9.74
N GLY A 14 -10.85 -4.92 9.77
CA GLY A 14 -11.02 -6.20 9.06
C GLY A 14 -11.82 -6.06 7.77
N GLY A 15 -11.18 -6.29 6.61
CA GLY A 15 -11.77 -6.11 5.27
C GLY A 15 -12.80 -7.16 4.83
N PHE A 16 -13.85 -7.41 5.62
CA PHE A 16 -15.02 -8.18 5.17
C PHE A 16 -16.18 -7.25 4.76
N PRO A 17 -16.94 -7.57 3.69
CA PRO A 17 -18.17 -6.85 3.37
C PRO A 17 -19.22 -7.16 4.43
N TYR A 18 -19.44 -6.21 5.33
CA TYR A 18 -20.53 -6.29 6.31
C TYR A 18 -21.83 -5.79 5.68
N TYR A 19 -22.87 -6.61 5.72
CA TYR A 19 -24.24 -6.21 5.44
C TYR A 19 -24.92 -5.98 6.78
N GLY A 20 -25.13 -4.71 7.15
CA GLY A 20 -25.92 -4.34 8.31
C GLY A 20 -27.33 -3.97 7.88
N GLN A 21 -28.35 -4.63 8.42
CA GLN A 21 -29.72 -4.13 8.38
C GLN A 21 -29.97 -3.30 9.63
N ILE A 22 -30.44 -2.06 9.44
CA ILE A 22 -30.96 -1.21 10.51
C ILE A 22 -32.46 -1.07 10.24
N HIS A 23 -33.30 -1.42 11.23
CA HIS A 23 -34.77 -1.46 11.13
C HIS A 23 -35.37 -2.40 10.08
N GLY A 24 -34.64 -3.43 9.63
CA GLY A 24 -35.16 -4.46 8.72
C GLY A 24 -35.41 -4.02 7.27
N LEU A 25 -35.44 -2.71 7.01
CA LEU A 25 -35.81 -2.12 5.72
C LEU A 25 -34.64 -1.40 5.01
N ILE A 26 -33.60 -0.99 5.76
CA ILE A 26 -32.46 -0.26 5.20
C ILE A 26 -31.26 -1.21 5.05
N MET A 27 -30.80 -1.39 3.81
CA MET A 27 -29.58 -2.14 3.51
C MET A 27 -28.37 -1.20 3.47
N LEU A 28 -27.40 -1.43 4.37
CA LEU A 28 -26.11 -0.74 4.36
C LEU A 28 -25.04 -1.63 3.73
N LYS A 29 -24.33 -1.09 2.73
CA LYS A 29 -23.23 -1.77 2.05
C LYS A 29 -22.00 -0.89 1.99
N LYS A 30 -20.96 -1.26 2.75
CA LYS A 30 -19.64 -0.62 2.63
C LYS A 30 -19.02 -0.93 1.26
N LEU A 31 -18.60 0.11 0.55
CA LEU A 31 -17.94 0.00 -0.74
C LEU A 31 -16.46 -0.38 -0.58
N LYS A 32 -15.92 -1.03 -1.63
CA LYS A 32 -14.49 -1.37 -1.71
C LYS A 32 -13.66 -0.27 -2.37
N ASP A 33 -14.31 0.75 -2.94
CA ASP A 33 -13.71 1.79 -3.77
C ASP A 33 -12.99 2.89 -2.96
N GLY A 34 -12.88 2.74 -1.64
CA GLY A 34 -12.21 3.69 -0.74
C GLY A 34 -10.84 3.23 -0.22
N ASN A 35 -10.27 4.01 0.69
CA ASN A 35 -9.04 3.68 1.42
C ASN A 35 -9.25 3.92 2.95
N GLU A 36 -8.17 4.04 3.73
CA GLU A 36 -8.27 4.30 5.17
C GLU A 36 -8.74 5.72 5.53
N ARG A 37 -8.67 6.66 4.59
CA ARG A 37 -9.10 8.05 4.71
C ARG A 37 -10.44 8.33 4.03
N VAL A 38 -10.86 7.52 3.06
CA VAL A 38 -12.09 7.67 2.29
C VAL A 38 -12.89 6.38 2.40
N ILE A 39 -14.03 6.43 3.09
CA ILE A 39 -14.92 5.28 3.29
C ILE A 39 -16.26 5.62 2.65
N ALA A 40 -16.69 4.84 1.66
CA ALA A 40 -18.00 5.00 1.06
C ALA A 40 -18.97 3.88 1.49
N ILE A 41 -20.22 4.25 1.72
CA ILE A 41 -21.32 3.39 2.19
C ILE A 41 -22.53 3.66 1.31
N LEU A 42 -23.08 2.62 0.69
CA LEU A 42 -24.37 2.70 0.02
C LEU A 42 -25.50 2.39 1.01
N ILE A 43 -26.55 3.17 0.91
CA ILE A 43 -27.81 3.02 1.62
C ILE A 43 -28.89 2.83 0.56
N THR A 44 -29.46 1.64 0.49
CA THR A 44 -30.55 1.35 -0.44
C THR A 44 -31.89 1.70 0.20
N THR A 45 -32.64 2.62 -0.42
CA THR A 45 -33.97 3.07 0.06
C THR A 45 -34.91 3.31 -1.13
N SER A 46 -35.97 4.12 -1.02
CA SER A 46 -36.69 4.57 -2.25
C SER A 46 -35.83 5.49 -3.11
N GLN A 47 -34.86 6.17 -2.48
CA GLN A 47 -33.83 6.97 -3.14
C GLN A 47 -32.48 6.46 -2.65
N ASP A 48 -31.71 5.79 -3.51
CA ASP A 48 -30.43 5.24 -3.09
C ASP A 48 -29.44 6.36 -2.76
N ILE A 49 -28.72 6.22 -1.64
CA ILE A 49 -27.79 7.23 -1.13
C ILE A 49 -26.40 6.63 -1.01
N CYS A 50 -25.39 7.34 -1.51
CA CYS A 50 -23.98 7.04 -1.30
C CYS A 50 -23.37 8.05 -0.32
N ILE A 51 -23.00 7.59 0.87
CA ILE A 51 -22.30 8.39 1.88
C ILE A 51 -20.80 8.14 1.76
N ILE A 52 -20.04 9.18 1.50
CA ILE A 52 -18.58 9.19 1.41
C ILE A 52 -18.03 9.94 2.62
N ASN A 53 -17.53 9.21 3.62
CA ASN A 53 -16.89 9.79 4.79
C ASN A 53 -15.38 9.93 4.55
N THR A 54 -14.82 11.09 4.85
CA THR A 54 -13.44 11.46 4.53
C THR A 54 -12.67 12.00 5.73
N TYR A 55 -11.37 11.72 5.77
CA TYR A 55 -10.41 12.31 6.69
C TYR A 55 -9.17 12.76 5.92
N MET A 56 -9.27 13.95 5.33
CA MET A 56 -8.29 14.48 4.39
C MET A 56 -6.95 14.78 5.06
N PRO A 57 -5.82 14.74 4.32
CA PRO A 57 -4.53 15.15 4.85
C PRO A 57 -4.50 16.63 5.30
N THR A 58 -3.83 16.93 6.40
CA THR A 58 -3.65 18.31 6.89
C THR A 58 -2.67 19.07 6.00
N CYS A 59 -2.82 20.40 5.89
CA CYS A 59 -1.96 21.26 5.09
C CYS A 59 -0.54 21.39 5.67
N ASN A 60 0.37 20.49 5.27
CA ASN A 60 1.81 20.59 5.50
C ASN A 60 2.51 20.80 4.14
N THR A 61 3.76 21.29 4.12
CA THR A 61 4.46 21.63 2.85
C THR A 61 4.50 20.50 1.81
N ASP A 62 4.47 19.23 2.25
CA ASP A 62 4.49 18.04 1.39
C ASP A 62 3.11 17.38 1.18
N SER A 63 2.05 17.81 1.87
CA SER A 63 0.75 17.10 1.91
C SER A 63 -0.14 17.34 0.70
N GLN A 64 0.16 18.33 -0.14
CA GLN A 64 -0.71 18.74 -1.24
C GLN A 64 -0.97 17.58 -2.23
N TYR A 65 0.03 16.73 -2.45
CA TYR A 65 -0.11 15.56 -3.32
C TYR A 65 -1.06 14.52 -2.70
N GLU A 66 -0.87 14.18 -1.42
CA GLU A 66 -1.74 13.24 -0.71
C GLU A 66 -3.18 13.76 -0.64
N TYR A 67 -3.35 15.08 -0.50
CA TYR A 67 -4.65 15.74 -0.49
C TYR A 67 -5.38 15.57 -1.83
N ARG A 68 -4.68 15.80 -2.95
CA ARG A 68 -5.20 15.55 -4.30
C ARG A 68 -5.49 14.08 -4.54
N GLU A 69 -4.60 13.16 -4.13
CA GLU A 69 -4.85 11.71 -4.26
C GLU A 69 -6.10 11.27 -3.50
N CYS A 70 -6.38 11.84 -2.32
CA CYS A 70 -7.61 11.56 -1.60
C CYS A 70 -8.84 12.13 -2.33
N LEU A 71 -8.76 13.34 -2.88
CA LEU A 71 -9.84 13.92 -3.69
C LEU A 71 -10.09 13.16 -4.99
N ASP A 72 -9.06 12.64 -5.65
CA ASP A 72 -9.20 11.79 -6.83
C ASP A 72 -10.00 10.51 -6.51
N ILE A 73 -9.76 9.91 -5.33
CA ILE A 73 -10.54 8.75 -4.87
C ILE A 73 -12.00 9.16 -4.62
N VAL A 74 -12.24 10.33 -4.01
CA VAL A 74 -13.61 10.83 -3.81
C VAL A 74 -14.28 11.11 -5.17
N TYR A 75 -13.58 11.75 -6.10
CA TYR A 75 -14.02 12.01 -7.47
C TYR A 75 -14.49 10.71 -8.15
N ASP A 76 -13.64 9.68 -8.16
CA ASP A 76 -13.94 8.39 -8.77
C ASP A 76 -15.20 7.75 -8.17
N ILE A 77 -15.40 7.86 -6.86
CA ILE A 77 -16.59 7.35 -6.19
C ILE A 77 -17.82 8.19 -6.59
N ILE A 78 -17.73 9.53 -6.60
CA ILE A 78 -18.84 10.40 -7.00
C ILE A 78 -19.25 10.09 -8.44
N GLN A 79 -18.32 10.10 -9.39
CA GLN A 79 -18.60 9.84 -10.81
C GLN A 79 -19.27 8.48 -11.02
N LYS A 80 -18.81 7.45 -10.30
CA LYS A 80 -19.35 6.10 -10.40
C LYS A 80 -20.78 5.95 -9.87
N TYR A 81 -21.17 6.75 -8.87
CA TYR A 81 -22.44 6.55 -8.16
C TYR A 81 -23.45 7.69 -8.34
N GLN A 82 -23.05 8.88 -8.79
CA GLN A 82 -23.94 10.05 -8.86
C GLN A 82 -25.13 9.90 -9.80
N GLU A 83 -25.04 9.06 -10.83
CA GLU A 83 -26.15 8.79 -11.75
C GLU A 83 -27.26 7.93 -11.12
N SER A 84 -26.89 7.08 -10.16
CA SER A 84 -27.81 6.10 -9.55
C SER A 84 -28.12 6.40 -8.09
N HIS A 85 -27.31 7.22 -7.42
CA HIS A 85 -27.40 7.51 -6.00
C HIS A 85 -27.28 9.01 -5.75
N LYS A 86 -28.00 9.50 -4.73
CA LYS A 86 -27.74 10.80 -4.14
C LYS A 86 -26.42 10.74 -3.35
N ILE A 87 -25.59 11.77 -3.47
CA ILE A 87 -24.25 11.80 -2.88
C ILE A 87 -24.26 12.64 -1.61
N ILE A 88 -23.71 12.08 -0.52
CA ILE A 88 -23.36 12.80 0.70
C ILE A 88 -21.85 12.64 0.93
N LEU A 89 -21.07 13.69 0.71
CA LEU A 89 -19.66 13.76 1.09
C LEU A 89 -19.54 14.40 2.47
N CYS A 90 -18.97 13.71 3.46
CA CYS A 90 -18.83 14.22 4.82
C CYS A 90 -17.46 13.95 5.43
N GLY A 91 -17.14 14.65 6.52
CA GLY A 91 -15.96 14.41 7.34
C GLY A 91 -15.03 15.63 7.45
N ASP A 92 -13.79 15.40 7.90
CA ASP A 92 -12.76 16.43 8.01
C ASP A 92 -12.07 16.60 6.66
N LEU A 93 -12.42 17.67 5.96
CA LEU A 93 -11.88 17.99 4.64
C LEU A 93 -10.56 18.75 4.71
N ASN A 94 -10.07 19.16 5.89
CA ASN A 94 -8.80 19.88 6.07
C ASN A 94 -8.54 21.02 5.06
N GLY A 95 -9.62 21.71 4.67
CA GLY A 95 -9.64 22.90 3.82
C GLY A 95 -10.96 23.64 4.07
N THR A 96 -10.95 24.98 3.97
CA THR A 96 -12.14 25.81 4.20
C THR A 96 -12.84 26.18 2.89
N LEU A 97 -14.17 26.11 2.90
CA LEU A 97 -15.03 26.68 1.86
C LEU A 97 -15.38 28.14 2.12
N LEU A 98 -15.22 28.63 3.35
CA LEU A 98 -15.40 30.04 3.72
C LEU A 98 -14.17 30.88 3.32
N ASP A 99 -14.36 32.17 3.04
CA ASP A 99 -13.33 33.06 2.49
C ASP A 99 -12.52 33.85 3.53
N SER A 100 -11.22 33.96 3.22
CA SER A 100 -10.22 35.01 3.55
C SER A 100 -8.79 34.44 3.60
N ARG A 101 -8.63 33.12 3.79
CA ARG A 101 -7.30 32.47 3.79
C ARG A 101 -6.95 31.94 2.40
N ASN A 102 -5.80 32.37 1.90
CA ASN A 102 -5.30 32.01 0.57
C ASN A 102 -4.52 30.68 0.59
N ASN A 103 -5.00 29.67 1.34
CA ASN A 103 -4.31 28.38 1.42
C ASN A 103 -4.56 27.53 0.15
N LYS A 104 -3.55 26.76 -0.26
CA LYS A 104 -3.61 25.85 -1.41
C LYS A 104 -4.70 24.78 -1.26
N HIS A 105 -4.89 24.22 -0.06
CA HIS A 105 -5.95 23.23 0.18
C HIS A 105 -7.34 23.83 -0.06
N ASP A 106 -7.58 25.05 0.42
CA ASP A 106 -8.85 25.76 0.25
C ASP A 106 -9.18 25.96 -1.23
N LYS A 107 -8.20 26.39 -2.03
CA LYS A 107 -8.36 26.53 -3.50
C LYS A 107 -8.71 25.21 -4.18
N ILE A 108 -8.00 24.14 -3.82
CA ILE A 108 -8.23 22.81 -4.38
C ILE A 108 -9.63 22.33 -4.01
N LEU A 109 -10.01 22.46 -2.74
CA LEU A 109 -11.30 22.00 -2.24
C LEU A 109 -12.45 22.80 -2.86
N LYS A 110 -12.36 24.13 -2.95
CA LYS A 110 -13.36 24.99 -3.60
C LYS A 110 -13.56 24.62 -5.06
N SER A 111 -12.46 24.43 -5.80
CA SER A 111 -12.52 23.97 -7.18
C SER A 111 -13.22 22.62 -7.29
N PHE A 112 -12.84 21.65 -6.46
CA PHE A 112 -13.43 20.32 -6.44
C PHE A 112 -14.93 20.33 -6.12
N VAL A 113 -15.33 21.08 -5.09
CA VAL A 113 -16.74 21.20 -4.68
C VAL A 113 -17.58 21.84 -5.78
N SER A 114 -17.06 22.90 -6.42
CA SER A 114 -17.72 23.54 -7.56
C SER A 114 -17.83 22.60 -8.76
N GLU A 115 -16.76 21.88 -9.09
CA GLU A 115 -16.71 20.95 -10.21
C GLU A 115 -17.70 19.79 -10.04
N MET A 116 -17.81 19.25 -8.82
CA MET A 116 -18.72 18.14 -8.49
C MET A 116 -20.17 18.58 -8.22
N GLY A 117 -20.49 19.87 -8.36
CA GLY A 117 -21.82 20.39 -8.06
C GLY A 117 -22.26 20.14 -6.61
N LEU A 118 -21.31 20.11 -5.67
CA LEU A 118 -21.56 19.86 -4.26
C LEU A 118 -21.88 21.16 -3.52
N SER A 119 -22.73 21.06 -2.49
CA SER A 119 -23.06 22.21 -1.63
C SER A 119 -23.37 21.76 -0.20
N THR A 120 -23.30 22.67 0.77
CA THR A 120 -23.66 22.39 2.17
C THR A 120 -25.16 22.16 2.39
N GLY A 121 -25.99 22.37 1.36
CA GLY A 121 -27.46 22.20 1.44
C GLY A 121 -28.20 23.34 2.13
N VAL A 122 -27.51 24.25 2.82
CA VAL A 122 -28.09 25.43 3.49
C VAL A 122 -27.27 26.69 3.21
N ASP A 123 -27.90 27.84 3.45
CA ASP A 123 -27.23 29.15 3.44
C ASP A 123 -26.09 29.18 4.47
N LYS A 124 -25.05 29.99 4.16
CA LYS A 124 -23.73 29.97 4.81
C LYS A 124 -23.83 29.97 6.34
N ASP A 125 -23.43 28.86 6.97
CA ASP A 125 -23.18 28.77 8.41
C ASP A 125 -21.69 29.07 8.65
N GLU A 126 -21.40 30.24 9.22
CA GLU A 126 -20.03 30.71 9.43
C GLU A 126 -19.38 30.14 10.71
N ARG A 127 -20.10 29.33 11.49
CA ARG A 127 -19.56 28.74 12.72
C ARG A 127 -18.40 27.80 12.42
N HIS A 128 -17.39 27.86 13.28
CA HIS A 128 -16.20 27.03 13.16
C HIS A 128 -16.43 25.62 13.68
N THR A 129 -15.88 24.63 12.98
CA THR A 129 -15.95 23.22 13.34
C THR A 129 -14.65 22.72 13.95
N PHE A 130 -13.55 23.44 13.82
CA PHE A 130 -12.28 23.14 14.45
C PHE A 130 -11.78 24.32 15.28
N PHE A 131 -11.26 24.00 16.46
CA PHE A 131 -10.69 24.94 17.41
C PHE A 131 -9.34 24.40 17.84
N HIS A 132 -8.28 25.14 17.55
CA HIS A 132 -6.94 24.80 18.01
C HIS A 132 -6.95 24.63 19.54
N HIS A 133 -6.19 23.67 20.06
CA HIS A 133 -6.21 23.32 21.48
C HIS A 133 -5.82 24.48 22.41
N ALA A 134 -5.08 25.46 21.90
CA ALA A 134 -4.73 26.69 22.61
C ALA A 134 -5.73 27.84 22.36
N TRP A 135 -6.83 27.58 21.65
CA TRP A 135 -7.82 28.56 21.17
C TRP A 135 -7.24 29.71 20.33
N SER A 136 -5.99 29.57 19.88
CA SER A 136 -5.28 30.57 19.07
C SER A 136 -5.83 30.72 17.65
N SER A 137 -6.56 29.71 17.17
CA SER A 137 -7.19 29.74 15.87
C SER A 137 -8.38 28.81 15.82
N SER A 138 -9.33 29.17 14.98
CA SER A 138 -10.51 28.37 14.63
C SER A 138 -10.70 28.37 13.13
N SER A 139 -11.33 27.34 12.62
CA SER A 139 -11.64 27.19 11.20
C SER A 139 -12.84 26.28 11.01
N GLN A 140 -13.52 26.41 9.88
CA GLN A 140 -14.49 25.43 9.43
C GLN A 140 -13.78 24.50 8.44
N ILE A 141 -13.56 23.25 8.84
CA ILE A 141 -12.87 22.23 8.02
C ILE A 141 -13.64 20.91 7.97
N ASP A 142 -14.55 20.68 8.91
CA ASP A 142 -15.53 19.60 8.86
C ASP A 142 -16.77 20.05 8.10
N TYR A 143 -17.18 19.26 7.10
CA TYR A 143 -18.32 19.57 6.24
C TYR A 143 -19.23 18.36 6.02
N ILE A 144 -20.49 18.65 5.68
CA ILE A 144 -21.42 17.73 5.04
C ILE A 144 -21.88 18.39 3.75
N LEU A 145 -21.48 17.81 2.61
CA LEU A 145 -21.72 18.31 1.27
C LEU A 145 -22.62 17.33 0.51
N VAL A 146 -23.57 17.84 -0.26
CA VAL A 146 -24.54 17.07 -1.03
C VAL A 146 -24.62 17.56 -2.46
N ASN A 147 -24.87 16.64 -3.40
CA ASN A 147 -25.15 16.99 -4.79
C ASN A 147 -26.63 17.35 -5.04
N ASP A 148 -27.51 17.06 -4.08
CA ASP A 148 -28.92 17.45 -4.11
C ASP A 148 -29.30 18.14 -2.80
N LYS A 149 -29.57 19.44 -2.88
CA LYS A 149 -29.94 20.25 -1.70
C LYS A 149 -31.20 19.75 -1.01
N LYS A 150 -32.13 19.11 -1.73
CA LYS A 150 -33.40 18.60 -1.17
C LYS A 150 -33.19 17.46 -0.17
N LEU A 151 -32.01 16.83 -0.18
CA LEU A 151 -31.68 15.74 0.73
C LEU A 151 -31.52 16.23 2.18
N ILE A 152 -31.14 17.49 2.40
CA ILE A 152 -30.93 18.06 3.72
C ILE A 152 -32.12 18.95 4.07
N SER A 153 -32.90 18.56 5.08
CA SER A 153 -33.98 19.40 5.63
C SER A 153 -33.50 20.32 6.74
N LYS A 154 -32.40 19.97 7.43
CA LYS A 154 -31.77 20.79 8.45
C LYS A 154 -30.28 20.53 8.48
N TYR A 155 -29.48 21.60 8.57
CA TYR A 155 -28.04 21.56 8.80
C TYR A 155 -27.75 22.33 10.09
N ASN A 156 -26.91 21.79 10.95
CA ASN A 156 -26.52 22.44 12.19
C ASN A 156 -25.06 22.13 12.53
N ILE A 157 -24.30 23.15 12.91
CA ILE A 157 -23.04 22.99 13.61
C ILE A 157 -23.36 23.07 15.09
N ASP A 158 -23.03 22.02 15.83
CA ASP A 158 -23.33 22.01 17.26
C ASP A 158 -22.51 23.11 17.98
N GLU A 159 -23.00 23.62 19.10
CA GLU A 159 -22.16 24.49 19.93
C GLU A 159 -21.09 23.66 20.63
N LYS A 160 -19.90 24.24 20.81
CA LYS A 160 -18.81 23.55 21.49
C LYS A 160 -19.12 23.38 22.98
N SER A 161 -19.74 22.26 23.33
CA SER A 161 -20.04 21.88 24.70
C SER A 161 -18.76 21.68 25.52
N SER A 162 -18.79 22.05 26.80
CA SER A 162 -17.73 21.78 27.79
C SER A 162 -17.44 20.28 27.97
N ILE A 163 -18.37 19.41 27.58
CA ILE A 163 -18.22 17.95 27.64
C ILE A 163 -17.47 17.41 26.41
N ASN A 164 -17.45 18.15 25.29
CA ASN A 164 -16.75 17.74 24.08
C ASN A 164 -15.23 17.98 24.21
N LEU A 165 -14.48 16.91 24.47
CA LEU A 165 -13.01 16.94 24.60
C LEU A 165 -12.27 17.03 23.26
N SER A 166 -12.97 16.94 22.13
CA SER A 166 -12.36 17.06 20.81
C SER A 166 -12.01 18.52 20.49
N ALA A 167 -10.97 18.71 19.67
CA ALA A 167 -10.71 20.00 19.04
C ALA A 167 -11.79 20.35 17.99
N HIS A 168 -12.57 19.35 17.56
CA HIS A 168 -13.63 19.51 16.57
C HIS A 168 -15.01 19.53 17.22
N THR A 169 -15.93 20.25 16.59
CA THR A 169 -17.36 20.25 16.90
C THR A 169 -18.14 19.54 15.79
N SER A 170 -19.18 18.81 16.17
CA SER A 170 -19.97 18.02 15.22
C SER A 170 -20.73 18.90 14.24
N VAL A 171 -20.79 18.44 12.99
CA VAL A 171 -21.75 18.91 12.00
C VAL A 171 -22.85 17.86 11.88
N THR A 172 -24.09 18.29 12.03
CA THR A 172 -25.27 17.43 12.05
C THR A 172 -26.21 17.82 10.92
N VAL A 173 -26.68 16.85 10.15
CA VAL A 173 -27.75 17.04 9.15
C VAL A 173 -28.94 16.15 9.44
N LYS A 174 -30.14 16.65 9.15
CA LYS A 174 -31.38 15.87 9.11
C LYS A 174 -31.77 15.64 7.67
N THR A 175 -31.98 14.38 7.31
CA THR A 175 -32.48 13.94 6.00
C THR A 175 -33.78 13.19 6.22
N THR A 176 -34.75 13.39 5.33
CA THR A 176 -35.96 12.57 5.28
C THR A 176 -35.79 11.58 4.16
N ILE A 177 -35.97 10.29 4.44
CA ILE A 177 -35.84 9.23 3.44
C ILE A 177 -37.12 8.42 3.46
N GLU A 178 -37.75 8.27 2.31
CA GLU A 178 -38.91 7.42 2.16
C GLU A 178 -38.48 5.96 2.07
N ILE A 179 -39.15 5.09 2.82
CA ILE A 179 -38.88 3.65 2.83
C ILE A 179 -40.01 2.96 2.06
N PRO A 180 -39.72 2.13 1.03
CA PRO A 180 -40.76 1.42 0.30
C PRO A 180 -41.50 0.45 1.23
N ALA A 181 -42.83 0.53 1.28
CA ALA A 181 -43.68 -0.16 2.26
C ALA A 181 -43.68 -1.71 2.18
N ASN A 182 -43.03 -2.33 1.18
CA ASN A 182 -43.25 -3.74 0.82
C ASN A 182 -42.12 -4.73 1.13
N THR A 183 -41.14 -4.39 1.97
CA THR A 183 -40.06 -5.35 2.32
C THR A 183 -40.31 -6.00 3.69
N LYS A 184 -40.85 -7.24 3.69
CA LYS A 184 -40.96 -8.05 4.91
C LYS A 184 -39.56 -8.28 5.51
N PRO A 185 -39.30 -7.93 6.78
CA PRO A 185 -37.99 -8.07 7.38
C PRO A 185 -37.63 -9.55 7.57
N ALA A 186 -36.54 -9.99 6.95
CA ALA A 186 -35.96 -11.30 7.19
C ALA A 186 -35.27 -11.30 8.57
N ILE A 187 -35.92 -11.89 9.57
CA ILE A 187 -35.35 -12.09 10.91
C ILE A 187 -34.18 -13.06 10.79
N LYS A 188 -32.94 -12.56 10.85
CA LYS A 188 -31.75 -13.39 11.00
C LYS A 188 -31.31 -13.39 12.46
N ASN A 189 -31.54 -14.52 13.13
CA ASN A 189 -30.98 -14.84 14.44
C ASN A 189 -29.44 -14.82 14.38
N LYS A 190 -28.83 -13.74 14.86
CA LYS A 190 -27.37 -13.68 15.09
C LYS A 190 -27.05 -14.48 16.36
N LYS A 191 -26.62 -15.73 16.20
CA LYS A 191 -25.94 -16.47 17.28
C LYS A 191 -24.59 -15.80 17.57
N ALA A 192 -24.47 -15.11 18.70
CA ALA A 192 -23.20 -14.63 19.22
C ALA A 192 -22.29 -15.83 19.53
N LYS A 193 -21.16 -15.95 18.85
CA LYS A 193 -20.12 -16.93 19.22
C LYS A 193 -19.22 -16.29 20.28
N PHE A 194 -19.43 -16.64 21.54
CA PHE A 194 -18.51 -16.31 22.64
C PHE A 194 -17.42 -17.39 22.77
N LYS A 195 -16.17 -16.97 23.03
CA LYS A 195 -15.02 -17.86 23.26
C LYS A 195 -14.42 -17.52 24.63
N LEU A 196 -14.66 -18.38 25.65
CA LEU A 196 -14.04 -18.24 26.97
C LEU A 196 -12.51 -18.44 26.88
N GLN A 197 -11.76 -17.63 27.64
CA GLN A 197 -10.30 -17.72 27.76
C GLN A 197 -9.93 -18.61 28.96
N TRP A 198 -10.07 -19.93 28.77
CA TRP A 198 -9.89 -20.95 29.80
C TRP A 198 -8.52 -20.93 30.49
N ASP A 199 -7.49 -20.42 29.82
CA ASP A 199 -6.13 -20.29 30.32
C ASP A 199 -5.98 -19.29 31.48
N LYS A 200 -6.97 -18.43 31.71
CA LYS A 200 -6.91 -17.34 32.69
C LYS A 200 -7.89 -17.48 33.83
N ILE A 201 -8.69 -18.53 33.87
CA ILE A 201 -9.73 -18.71 34.87
C ILE A 201 -9.13 -19.28 36.16
N ASP A 202 -9.45 -18.69 37.31
CA ASP A 202 -9.24 -19.34 38.61
C ASP A 202 -10.17 -20.56 38.69
N LYS A 203 -9.60 -21.75 38.50
CA LYS A 203 -10.33 -23.01 38.43
C LYS A 203 -11.12 -23.30 39.69
N ARG A 204 -10.58 -22.97 40.86
CA ARG A 204 -11.22 -23.27 42.14
C ARG A 204 -12.45 -22.40 42.32
N GLN A 205 -12.30 -21.10 42.06
CA GLN A 205 -13.41 -20.17 42.14
C GLN A 205 -14.47 -20.45 41.07
N TYR A 206 -14.06 -20.86 39.86
CA TYR A 206 -14.97 -21.22 38.78
C TYR A 206 -15.80 -22.45 39.14
N ASN A 207 -15.16 -23.51 39.62
CA ASN A 207 -15.86 -24.72 40.03
C ASN A 207 -16.82 -24.45 41.18
N ASN A 208 -16.44 -23.63 42.17
CA ASN A 208 -17.32 -23.25 43.27
C ASN A 208 -18.58 -22.51 42.78
N LEU A 209 -18.43 -21.58 41.82
CA LEU A 209 -19.57 -20.83 41.25
C LEU A 209 -20.49 -21.73 40.42
N ILE A 210 -19.93 -22.65 39.64
CA ILE A 210 -20.72 -23.61 38.87
C ILE A 210 -21.44 -24.59 39.80
N GLN A 211 -20.77 -25.08 40.83
CA GLN A 211 -21.38 -26.00 41.80
C GLN A 211 -22.52 -25.32 42.56
N GLN A 212 -22.35 -24.05 42.94
CA GLN A 212 -23.40 -23.24 43.57
C GLN A 212 -24.63 -23.08 42.65
N ASP A 213 -24.44 -22.85 41.35
CA ASP A 213 -25.54 -22.68 40.41
C ASP A 213 -26.17 -24.02 39.98
N SER A 214 -25.41 -25.12 40.02
CA SER A 214 -25.85 -26.43 39.54
C SER A 214 -27.07 -26.99 40.27
N THR A 215 -27.18 -26.74 41.58
CA THR A 215 -28.32 -27.20 42.39
C THR A 215 -29.62 -26.56 41.91
N SER A 216 -29.60 -25.24 41.63
CA SER A 216 -30.77 -24.52 41.10
C SER A 216 -31.14 -24.89 39.66
N ILE A 217 -30.17 -25.37 38.87
CA ILE A 217 -30.41 -25.80 37.49
C ILE A 217 -31.09 -27.17 37.46
N ILE A 218 -30.69 -28.08 38.36
CA ILE A 218 -31.25 -29.44 38.42
C ILE A 218 -32.74 -29.42 38.84
N GLU A 219 -33.12 -28.46 39.67
CA GLU A 219 -34.50 -28.30 40.15
C GLU A 219 -35.47 -27.71 39.10
N GLU A 220 -34.98 -27.16 37.99
CA GLU A 220 -35.82 -26.57 36.94
C GLU A 220 -36.40 -27.66 36.02
N ASN A 221 -37.72 -27.74 35.89
CA ASN A 221 -38.38 -28.81 35.13
C ASN A 221 -38.44 -28.55 33.61
N ASN A 222 -38.20 -27.31 33.17
CA ASN A 222 -38.23 -26.98 31.74
C ASN A 222 -36.83 -27.07 31.12
N VAL A 223 -36.64 -28.02 30.20
CA VAL A 223 -35.36 -28.28 29.51
C VAL A 223 -34.78 -27.04 28.79
N ASN A 224 -35.63 -26.17 28.22
CA ASN A 224 -35.15 -24.96 27.56
C ASN A 224 -34.65 -23.93 28.59
N THR A 225 -35.38 -23.76 29.70
CA THR A 225 -34.98 -22.89 30.80
C THR A 225 -33.70 -23.39 31.48
N GLN A 226 -33.57 -24.70 31.70
CA GLN A 226 -32.34 -25.32 32.19
C GLN A 226 -31.14 -24.99 31.31
N MET A 227 -31.27 -25.11 29.98
CA MET A 227 -30.17 -24.80 29.05
C MET A 227 -29.74 -23.34 29.06
N ASP A 228 -30.69 -22.41 29.20
CA ASP A 228 -30.39 -20.99 29.36
C ASP A 228 -29.70 -20.72 30.70
N MET A 229 -30.13 -21.39 31.78
CA MET A 229 -29.51 -21.27 33.10
C MET A 229 -28.08 -21.82 33.12
N VAL A 230 -27.83 -22.99 32.50
CA VAL A 230 -26.46 -23.52 32.31
C VAL A 230 -25.60 -22.51 31.57
N THR A 231 -26.11 -21.95 30.46
CA THR A 231 -25.36 -21.01 29.63
C THR A 231 -25.01 -19.74 30.41
N ASN A 232 -25.98 -19.18 31.15
CA ASN A 232 -25.78 -17.97 31.95
C ASN A 232 -24.84 -18.20 33.14
N SER A 233 -24.91 -19.36 33.79
CA SER A 233 -24.02 -19.73 34.89
C SER A 233 -22.57 -19.87 34.42
N LEU A 234 -22.33 -20.55 33.29
CA LEU A 234 -20.99 -20.65 32.67
C LEU A 234 -20.41 -19.28 32.32
N ILE A 235 -21.24 -18.37 31.79
CA ILE A 235 -20.82 -16.99 31.46
C ILE A 235 -20.48 -16.22 32.74
N ARG A 236 -21.33 -16.29 33.76
CA ARG A 236 -21.14 -15.60 35.05
C ARG A 236 -19.87 -16.07 35.73
N ALA A 237 -19.69 -17.39 35.86
CA ALA A 237 -18.51 -17.99 36.45
C ALA A 237 -17.25 -17.59 35.69
N GLY A 238 -17.26 -17.65 34.35
CA GLY A 238 -16.12 -17.23 33.53
C GLY A 238 -15.74 -15.76 33.72
N ASN A 239 -16.71 -14.87 33.82
CA ASN A 239 -16.44 -13.43 33.99
C ASN A 239 -15.91 -13.07 35.39
N ILE A 240 -16.38 -13.74 36.44
CA ILE A 240 -15.97 -13.48 37.83
C ILE A 240 -14.55 -14.00 38.10
N THR A 241 -14.21 -15.13 37.49
CA THR A 241 -13.02 -15.92 37.84
C THR A 241 -11.79 -15.61 37.01
N ILE A 242 -11.93 -14.80 35.95
CA ILE A 242 -10.78 -14.23 35.26
C ILE A 242 -10.18 -13.16 36.19
N PRO A 243 -8.94 -13.33 36.71
CA PRO A 243 -8.29 -12.33 37.52
C PRO A 243 -8.23 -11.04 36.72
N LYS A 244 -8.88 -9.99 37.24
CA LYS A 244 -8.74 -8.64 36.71
C LYS A 244 -7.29 -8.24 36.92
N LYS A 245 -6.41 -8.50 35.95
CA LYS A 245 -5.02 -8.06 36.02
C LYS A 245 -5.02 -6.58 36.35
N LEU A 246 -4.47 -6.22 37.51
CA LEU A 246 -3.95 -4.88 37.74
C LEU A 246 -3.11 -4.56 36.51
N LEU A 247 -3.49 -3.53 35.77
CA LEU A 247 -2.80 -3.04 34.59
C LEU A 247 -1.40 -2.59 35.03
N GLN A 248 -0.47 -3.55 35.15
CA GLN A 248 0.94 -3.25 35.20
C GLN A 248 1.26 -2.64 33.84
N LEU A 249 1.48 -1.32 33.84
CA LEU A 249 1.99 -0.58 32.70
C LEU A 249 3.35 -1.21 32.33
N LYS A 250 3.32 -2.19 31.42
CA LYS A 250 4.54 -2.77 30.86
C LYS A 250 5.32 -1.61 30.27
N GLY A 251 6.54 -1.40 30.78
CA GLY A 251 7.46 -0.44 30.19
C GLY A 251 7.67 -0.73 28.70
N PRO A 252 8.23 0.23 27.94
CA PRO A 252 8.58 0.00 26.55
C PRO A 252 9.46 -1.25 26.43
N LYS A 253 9.20 -2.10 25.42
CA LYS A 253 9.98 -3.34 25.17
C LYS A 253 11.40 -3.09 24.64
N TRP A 254 11.81 -1.84 24.46
CA TRP A 254 13.18 -1.47 24.04
C TRP A 254 13.92 -0.81 25.20
N LYS A 255 15.26 -0.83 25.18
CA LYS A 255 16.11 -0.09 26.13
C LYS A 255 15.88 1.41 25.92
N ALA A 256 15.00 1.99 26.72
CA ALA A 256 14.71 3.42 26.69
C ALA A 256 15.93 4.22 27.17
N SER A 257 16.16 5.40 26.60
CA SER A 257 17.24 6.27 27.07
C SER A 257 17.08 6.64 28.55
N PRO A 258 18.15 7.07 29.23
CA PRO A 258 18.05 7.62 30.59
C PRO A 258 16.97 8.71 30.70
N GLU A 259 16.84 9.58 29.70
CA GLU A 259 15.85 10.68 29.69
C GLU A 259 14.41 10.16 29.63
N VAL A 260 14.12 9.16 28.79
CA VAL A 260 12.78 8.52 28.75
C VAL A 260 12.50 7.77 30.04
N GLN A 261 13.51 7.16 30.66
CA GLN A 261 13.37 6.51 31.96
C GLN A 261 13.06 7.51 33.07
N ILE A 262 13.71 8.68 33.08
CA ILE A 262 13.42 9.78 34.02
C ILE A 262 11.98 10.25 33.86
N LEU A 263 11.54 10.51 32.62
CA LEU A 263 10.16 10.93 32.34
C LEU A 263 9.13 9.85 32.71
N LEU A 264 9.47 8.56 32.53
CA LEU A 264 8.63 7.45 32.97
C LEU A 264 8.50 7.38 34.49
N ARG A 265 9.59 7.60 35.24
CA ARG A 265 9.58 7.66 36.70
C ARG A 265 8.73 8.84 37.18
N SER A 266 8.99 10.04 36.66
CA SER A 266 8.20 11.25 36.92
C SER A 266 6.70 11.04 36.67
N CYS A 267 6.31 10.42 35.55
CA CYS A 267 4.91 10.06 35.28
C CYS A 267 4.31 9.06 36.29
N ARG A 268 5.11 8.11 36.80
CA ARG A 268 4.64 7.16 37.82
C ARG A 268 4.46 7.85 39.17
N ASP A 269 5.38 8.72 39.54
CA ASP A 269 5.36 9.43 40.82
C ASP A 269 4.17 10.41 40.86
N LEU A 270 3.98 11.20 39.80
CA LEU A 270 2.80 12.07 39.65
C LEU A 270 1.48 11.28 39.63
N TYR A 271 1.48 10.06 39.07
CA TYR A 271 0.29 9.21 39.09
C TYR A 271 -0.01 8.66 40.49
N LYS A 272 1.02 8.29 41.27
CA LYS A 272 0.86 7.89 42.68
C LYS A 272 0.30 9.06 43.52
N GLN A 273 0.90 10.24 43.40
CA GLN A 273 0.41 11.44 44.09
C GLN A 273 -1.04 11.79 43.71
N TRP A 274 -1.38 11.71 42.42
CA TRP A 274 -2.76 11.91 41.97
C TRP A 274 -3.72 10.83 42.49
N GLN A 275 -3.23 9.60 42.66
CA GLN A 275 -4.00 8.50 43.24
C GLN A 275 -4.25 8.69 44.74
N GLU A 276 -3.30 9.23 45.49
CA GLU A 276 -3.42 9.52 46.93
C GLU A 276 -4.50 10.59 47.21
N VAL A 277 -4.65 11.58 46.32
CA VAL A 277 -5.70 12.62 46.42
C VAL A 277 -7.05 12.21 45.82
N GLY A 278 -7.33 10.91 45.70
CA GLY A 278 -8.62 10.39 45.23
C GLY A 278 -8.88 10.57 43.72
N LYS A 279 -7.85 10.86 42.91
CA LYS A 279 -7.94 11.02 41.45
C LYS A 279 -8.95 12.05 40.97
N GLN A 280 -9.16 13.13 41.74
CA GLN A 280 -10.02 14.24 41.31
C GLN A 280 -9.56 14.80 39.96
N LYS A 281 -10.48 14.99 39.01
CA LYS A 281 -10.15 15.41 37.63
C LYS A 281 -9.52 16.80 37.56
N ASP A 282 -9.97 17.70 38.43
CA ASP A 282 -9.58 19.12 38.42
C ASP A 282 -8.39 19.42 39.33
N HIS A 283 -7.82 18.40 39.96
CA HIS A 283 -6.66 18.56 40.83
C HIS A 283 -5.40 18.96 40.02
N PRO A 284 -4.54 19.87 40.52
CA PRO A 284 -3.31 20.29 39.83
C PRO A 284 -2.42 19.12 39.38
N MET A 285 -2.34 18.06 40.20
CA MET A 285 -1.58 16.83 39.88
C MET A 285 -2.05 16.13 38.59
N ALA A 286 -3.35 16.18 38.27
CA ALA A 286 -3.88 15.62 37.02
C ALA A 286 -3.34 16.39 35.80
N THR A 287 -3.22 17.71 35.94
CA THR A 287 -2.67 18.61 34.90
C THR A 287 -1.16 18.41 34.76
N MET A 288 -0.42 18.33 35.87
CA MET A 288 1.02 18.01 35.87
C MET A 288 1.30 16.65 35.22
N LEU A 289 0.56 15.61 35.60
CA LEU A 289 0.67 14.27 35.00
C LEU A 289 0.39 14.28 33.49
N ARG A 290 -0.60 15.07 33.04
CA ARG A 290 -0.92 15.22 31.61
C ARG A 290 0.23 15.86 30.85
N ASN A 291 0.81 16.94 31.39
CA ASN A 291 1.96 17.62 30.82
C ASN A 291 3.19 16.70 30.75
N GLU A 292 3.46 15.96 31.82
CA GLU A 292 4.59 15.05 31.86
C GLU A 292 4.43 13.86 30.89
N LYS A 293 3.22 13.30 30.79
CA LYS A 293 2.88 12.29 29.76
C LYS A 293 3.05 12.85 28.34
N ARG A 294 2.81 14.14 28.11
CA ARG A 294 3.04 14.79 26.81
C ARG A 294 4.53 14.87 26.50
N LYS A 295 5.37 15.29 27.47
CA LYS A 295 6.84 15.27 27.35
C LYS A 295 7.35 13.86 27.06
N LEU A 296 6.91 12.86 27.83
CA LEU A 296 7.26 11.46 27.64
C LEU A 296 6.94 10.96 26.23
N ARG A 297 5.71 11.21 25.74
CA ARG A 297 5.32 10.82 24.37
C ARG A 297 6.15 11.53 23.31
N SER A 298 6.46 12.80 23.49
CA SER A 298 7.32 13.57 22.58
C SER A 298 8.71 12.94 22.49
N LYS A 299 9.35 12.71 23.64
CA LYS A 299 10.70 12.15 23.72
C LYS A 299 10.77 10.72 23.17
N VAL A 300 9.78 9.88 23.49
CA VAL A 300 9.66 8.53 22.92
C VAL A 300 9.55 8.57 21.40
N ARG A 301 8.75 9.49 20.82
CA ARG A 301 8.64 9.63 19.36
C ARG A 301 9.96 10.08 18.73
N MET A 302 10.68 11.02 19.37
CA MET A 302 12.00 11.46 18.92
C MET A 302 13.00 10.30 18.89
N GLU A 303 13.10 9.52 19.98
CA GLU A 303 13.98 8.34 20.02
C GLU A 303 13.61 7.25 19.03
N GLN A 304 12.31 6.98 18.85
CA GLN A 304 11.86 6.05 17.82
C GLN A 304 12.19 6.54 16.41
N ALA A 305 12.08 7.85 16.16
CA ALA A 305 12.44 8.45 14.89
C ALA A 305 13.95 8.34 14.64
N LEU A 306 14.78 8.64 15.64
CA LEU A 306 16.24 8.49 15.58
C LEU A 306 16.63 7.01 15.38
N SER A 307 16.04 6.09 16.13
CA SER A 307 16.28 4.65 15.95
C SER A 307 15.85 4.14 14.58
N ARG A 308 14.80 4.71 13.98
CA ARG A 308 14.40 4.45 12.59
C ARG A 308 15.43 5.03 11.62
N GLN A 309 15.86 6.27 11.80
CA GLN A 309 16.92 6.90 10.99
C GLN A 309 18.20 6.08 11.01
N ASN A 310 18.65 5.63 12.18
CA ASN A 310 19.83 4.77 12.31
C ASN A 310 19.64 3.43 11.58
N LEU A 311 18.44 2.84 11.64
CA LEU A 311 18.13 1.61 10.90
C LEU A 311 18.09 1.85 9.38
N TYR A 312 17.58 2.99 8.91
CA TYR A 312 17.66 3.36 7.50
C TYR A 312 19.12 3.52 7.08
N GLN A 313 19.94 4.22 7.87
CA GLN A 313 21.35 4.40 7.58
C GLN A 313 22.07 3.05 7.51
N GLN A 314 21.83 2.14 8.47
CA GLN A 314 22.37 0.77 8.42
C GLN A 314 21.97 0.00 7.16
N ILE A 315 20.73 0.16 6.68
CA ILE A 315 20.26 -0.48 5.44
C ILE A 315 20.93 0.16 4.22
N MET A 316 21.13 1.47 4.24
CA MET A 316 21.85 2.18 3.17
C MET A 316 23.30 1.71 3.13
N ASP A 317 23.98 1.68 4.28
CA ASP A 317 25.40 1.31 4.42
C ASP A 317 25.67 -0.15 4.07
N ASN A 318 24.74 -1.05 4.45
CA ASN A 318 24.84 -2.47 4.19
C ASN A 318 23.46 -3.05 3.84
N PRO A 319 23.08 -3.04 2.55
CA PRO A 319 21.77 -3.50 2.10
C PRO A 319 21.59 -5.00 2.34
N ASN A 320 21.03 -5.35 3.50
CA ASN A 320 20.75 -6.72 3.94
C ASN A 320 19.24 -6.93 4.09
N SER A 321 18.74 -8.04 3.54
CA SER A 321 17.33 -8.44 3.62
C SER A 321 16.81 -8.55 5.07
N GLN A 322 17.63 -8.99 6.02
CA GLN A 322 17.27 -9.08 7.44
C GLN A 322 17.03 -7.71 8.09
N LEU A 323 17.88 -6.72 7.79
CA LEU A 323 17.71 -5.34 8.27
C LEU A 323 16.42 -4.72 7.71
N PHE A 324 16.13 -5.00 6.43
CA PHE A 324 14.89 -4.60 5.78
C PHE A 324 13.65 -5.25 6.42
N TYR A 325 13.68 -6.56 6.69
CA TYR A 325 12.59 -7.23 7.42
C TYR A 325 12.42 -6.68 8.84
N ARG A 326 13.52 -6.34 9.53
CA ARG A 326 13.48 -5.70 10.85
C ARG A 326 12.77 -4.34 10.77
N LEU A 327 13.00 -3.56 9.71
CA LEU A 327 12.31 -2.29 9.45
C LEU A 327 10.83 -2.50 9.15
N ILE A 328 10.47 -3.45 8.27
CA ILE A 328 9.07 -3.82 8.00
C ILE A 328 8.36 -4.21 9.29
N ASN A 329 8.96 -5.09 10.09
CA ASN A 329 8.37 -5.58 11.33
C ASN A 329 8.20 -4.46 12.38
N ARG A 330 9.11 -3.48 12.43
CA ARG A 330 8.96 -2.28 13.27
C ARG A 330 7.81 -1.38 12.82
N ASN A 331 7.56 -1.29 11.51
CA ASN A 331 6.53 -0.42 10.94
C ASN A 331 5.13 -1.04 10.97
N ARG A 332 5.02 -2.37 11.05
CA ARG A 332 3.76 -3.05 11.31
C ARG A 332 3.33 -2.74 12.75
N SER A 333 2.33 -1.89 12.93
CA SER A 333 1.77 -1.56 14.25
C SER A 333 1.41 -2.85 15.00
N ASN A 334 1.97 -3.02 16.20
CA ASN A 334 1.89 -4.21 17.08
C ASN A 334 0.55 -4.97 17.04
N GLN A 335 0.41 -5.90 16.11
CA GLN A 335 -0.40 -7.11 16.26
C GLN A 335 0.31 -8.24 15.51
N GLN A 336 1.45 -8.66 16.05
CA GLN A 336 1.82 -10.06 16.18
C GLN A 336 3.14 -10.12 16.95
N THR A 337 3.13 -10.91 18.01
CA THR A 337 4.32 -11.33 18.75
C THR A 337 5.34 -11.90 17.77
N SER A 338 6.40 -11.16 17.47
CA SER A 338 7.59 -11.70 16.83
C SER A 338 8.34 -12.53 17.87
N THR A 339 8.15 -13.84 17.89
CA THR A 339 9.12 -14.76 18.51
C THR A 339 10.24 -14.99 17.51
N ASN A 340 11.31 -14.19 17.61
CA ASN A 340 12.56 -14.45 16.89
C ASN A 340 13.55 -15.28 17.73
N CYS A 341 13.13 -15.80 18.88
CA CYS A 341 13.92 -16.75 19.68
C CYS A 341 12.96 -17.69 20.43
N LEU A 342 13.29 -18.97 20.45
CA LEU A 342 12.70 -19.98 21.32
C LEU A 342 13.60 -20.07 22.56
N LYS A 343 13.04 -20.02 23.76
CA LYS A 343 13.78 -20.24 25.01
C LYS A 343 13.70 -21.73 25.32
N ILE A 344 14.84 -22.44 25.27
CA ILE A 344 14.96 -23.85 25.65
C ILE A 344 16.05 -23.89 26.72
N ASP A 345 15.75 -24.47 27.89
CA ASP A 345 16.69 -24.69 29.00
C ASP A 345 17.45 -23.43 29.45
N GLU A 346 16.70 -22.34 29.61
CA GLU A 346 17.14 -21.07 30.20
C GLU A 346 18.24 -20.26 29.49
N ASN A 347 18.87 -20.78 28.43
CA ASN A 347 19.88 -20.06 27.65
C ASN A 347 19.39 -19.57 26.28
N TYR A 348 19.86 -18.39 25.87
CA TYR A 348 19.60 -17.81 24.55
C TYR A 348 20.84 -17.97 23.67
N ASN A 349 20.88 -19.02 22.83
CA ASN A 349 21.95 -19.18 21.84
C ASN A 349 21.61 -18.56 20.48
N TYR A 350 22.56 -17.81 19.93
CA TYR A 350 22.40 -16.97 18.72
C TYR A 350 23.13 -17.54 17.48
N VAL A 351 23.62 -18.78 17.55
CA VAL A 351 24.30 -19.42 16.42
C VAL A 351 23.26 -19.98 15.43
N PRO A 352 23.25 -19.56 14.15
CA PRO A 352 22.19 -19.92 13.18
C PRO A 352 22.06 -21.42 12.88
N GLU A 353 23.12 -22.20 13.13
CA GLU A 353 23.16 -23.63 12.90
C GLU A 353 22.49 -24.41 14.05
N GLU A 354 22.73 -23.99 15.29
CA GLU A 354 22.03 -24.52 16.46
C GLU A 354 20.55 -24.16 16.43
N GLN A 355 20.18 -22.96 15.99
CA GLN A 355 18.77 -22.59 15.83
C GLN A 355 18.01 -23.56 14.91
N ARG A 356 18.64 -23.99 13.81
CA ARG A 356 18.04 -24.99 12.90
C ARG A 356 17.87 -26.35 13.58
N LYS A 357 18.87 -26.80 14.35
CA LYS A 357 18.77 -28.04 15.14
C LYS A 357 17.71 -27.95 16.24
N SER A 358 17.59 -26.81 16.92
CA SER A 358 16.58 -26.57 17.95
C SER A 358 15.17 -26.52 17.38
N PHE A 359 14.97 -25.92 16.19
CA PHE A 359 13.69 -25.98 15.49
C PHE A 359 13.36 -27.41 15.08
N ALA A 360 14.32 -28.17 14.55
CA ALA A 360 14.11 -29.58 14.20
C ALA A 360 13.66 -30.40 15.42
N LYS A 361 14.37 -30.28 16.56
CA LYS A 361 14.01 -30.95 17.82
C LYS A 361 12.67 -30.50 18.39
N TYR A 362 12.35 -29.21 18.32
CA TYR A 362 11.05 -28.69 18.75
C TYR A 362 9.89 -29.25 17.91
N TYR A 363 10.08 -29.39 16.60
CA TYR A 363 9.06 -30.01 15.73
C TYR A 363 9.00 -31.53 15.89
N GLU A 364 10.12 -32.18 16.19
CA GLU A 364 10.20 -33.59 16.59
C GLU A 364 9.44 -33.83 17.91
N ASP A 365 9.66 -33.00 18.92
CA ASP A 365 8.95 -33.01 20.21
C ASP A 365 7.45 -32.70 20.05
N LEU A 366 7.05 -31.90 19.06
CA LEU A 366 5.64 -31.68 18.71
C LEU A 366 5.01 -32.86 17.95
N SER A 367 5.84 -33.68 17.29
CA SER A 367 5.40 -34.85 16.53
C SER A 367 5.32 -36.13 17.36
N VAL A 368 5.88 -36.12 18.57
CA VAL A 368 5.80 -37.23 19.55
C VAL A 368 4.88 -36.80 20.69
N PRO A 369 3.69 -37.41 20.86
CA PRO A 369 2.77 -37.05 21.94
C PRO A 369 3.42 -37.37 23.30
N LYS A 370 3.71 -36.35 24.11
CA LYS A 370 4.08 -36.56 25.52
C LYS A 370 2.80 -36.55 26.36
N GLU A 371 2.65 -37.57 27.21
CA GLU A 371 1.53 -37.72 28.14
C GLU A 371 1.33 -36.44 28.95
N ASN A 372 0.17 -35.81 28.76
CA ASN A 372 -0.16 -34.56 29.41
C ASN A 372 -1.09 -34.81 30.59
N ILE A 373 -0.63 -34.55 31.80
CA ILE A 373 -1.37 -34.71 33.06
C ILE A 373 -2.68 -33.89 33.12
N TYR A 374 -2.86 -32.91 32.21
CA TYR A 374 -4.09 -32.12 32.06
C TYR A 374 -5.20 -32.83 31.27
N GLU A 375 -4.89 -33.98 30.64
CA GLU A 375 -5.86 -34.78 29.90
C GLU A 375 -6.82 -35.55 30.82
N ASN A 376 -6.44 -35.90 32.05
CA ASN A 376 -7.24 -36.81 32.89
C ASN A 376 -8.60 -36.25 33.36
N GLY A 377 -8.71 -34.94 33.64
CA GLY A 377 -10.00 -34.32 33.99
C GLY A 377 -10.92 -34.13 32.78
N TYR A 378 -10.35 -33.83 31.63
CA TYR A 378 -11.07 -33.76 30.35
C TYR A 378 -11.47 -35.15 29.86
N LEU A 379 -10.59 -36.15 30.00
CA LEU A 379 -10.87 -37.56 29.75
C LEU A 379 -11.97 -38.08 30.67
N ASN A 380 -12.03 -37.69 31.94
CA ASN A 380 -13.15 -38.10 32.81
C ASN A 380 -14.49 -37.50 32.35
N LEU A 381 -14.53 -36.24 31.90
CA LEU A 381 -15.75 -35.64 31.35
C LEU A 381 -16.11 -36.20 29.97
N CYS A 382 -15.11 -36.53 29.14
CA CYS A 382 -15.31 -37.26 27.90
C CYS A 382 -15.81 -38.69 28.15
N LYS A 383 -15.31 -39.37 29.20
CA LYS A 383 -15.77 -40.69 29.65
C LYS A 383 -17.21 -40.62 30.17
N ILE A 384 -17.57 -39.64 30.99
CA ILE A 384 -18.96 -39.43 31.45
C ILE A 384 -19.89 -39.15 30.26
N ARG A 385 -19.47 -38.28 29.34
CA ARG A 385 -20.23 -37.97 28.13
C ARG A 385 -20.35 -39.19 27.21
N GLN A 386 -19.30 -39.99 27.10
CA GLN A 386 -19.27 -41.20 26.32
C GLN A 386 -20.13 -42.29 26.96
N GLN A 387 -20.14 -42.44 28.29
CA GLN A 387 -21.06 -43.30 29.03
C GLN A 387 -22.53 -42.89 28.84
N LEU A 388 -22.83 -41.59 28.80
CA LEU A 388 -24.18 -41.10 28.47
C LEU A 388 -24.58 -41.39 27.00
N TYR A 389 -23.60 -41.37 26.09
CA TYR A 389 -23.82 -41.79 24.70
C TYR A 389 -23.96 -43.30 24.56
N GLU A 390 -23.15 -44.10 25.26
CA GLU A 390 -23.21 -45.57 25.27
C GLU A 390 -24.52 -46.04 25.91
N GLN A 391 -24.99 -45.42 27.00
CA GLN A 391 -26.33 -45.67 27.55
C GLN A 391 -27.48 -45.27 26.62
N ALA A 392 -27.23 -44.36 25.66
CA ALA A 392 -28.18 -44.00 24.61
C ALA A 392 -28.05 -44.90 23.37
N ILE A 393 -26.88 -45.50 23.14
CA ILE A 393 -26.57 -46.43 22.05
C ILE A 393 -26.95 -47.86 22.42
N ASP A 394 -26.79 -48.31 23.67
CA ASP A 394 -27.29 -49.61 24.17
C ASP A 394 -28.83 -49.68 24.17
N LYS A 395 -29.48 -48.51 24.05
CA LYS A 395 -30.92 -48.37 23.81
C LYS A 395 -31.28 -48.25 22.31
N ALA A 396 -30.30 -48.27 21.42
CA ALA A 396 -30.46 -48.12 19.98
C ALA A 396 -29.91 -49.37 19.27
N GLU A 397 -30.72 -50.00 18.43
CA GLU A 397 -30.34 -51.20 17.69
C GLU A 397 -29.12 -50.95 16.77
N ASP A 398 -28.30 -52.00 16.59
CA ASP A 398 -26.92 -52.00 16.07
C ASP A 398 -26.67 -51.13 14.80
N PRO A 399 -25.51 -50.43 14.69
CA PRO A 399 -25.20 -49.61 13.53
C PRO A 399 -24.75 -50.43 12.32
N GLU A 400 -25.47 -50.28 11.21
CA GLU A 400 -25.18 -50.88 9.90
C GLU A 400 -23.77 -50.55 9.36
N GLN A 401 -23.19 -51.52 8.65
CA GLN A 401 -21.96 -51.36 7.89
C GLN A 401 -22.10 -50.31 6.78
N PHE A 402 -21.03 -49.53 6.56
CA PHE A 402 -21.04 -48.45 5.58
C PHE A 402 -21.32 -48.95 4.16
N THR A 403 -22.37 -48.41 3.55
CA THR A 403 -22.81 -48.83 2.21
C THR A 403 -21.97 -48.15 1.12
N GLU A 404 -21.86 -48.78 -0.04
CA GLU A 404 -21.19 -48.21 -1.23
C GLU A 404 -21.74 -46.81 -1.59
N SER A 405 -23.02 -46.57 -1.29
CA SER A 405 -23.69 -45.27 -1.39
C SER A 405 -23.01 -44.19 -0.55
N GLU A 406 -22.55 -44.51 0.66
CA GLU A 406 -21.90 -43.56 1.57
C GLU A 406 -20.46 -43.24 1.15
N VAL A 407 -19.74 -44.24 0.64
CA VAL A 407 -18.43 -44.03 0.00
C VAL A 407 -18.59 -43.13 -1.24
N MET A 408 -19.62 -43.37 -2.06
CA MET A 408 -19.94 -42.52 -3.20
C MET A 408 -20.41 -41.11 -2.81
N LYS A 409 -21.03 -40.95 -1.63
CA LYS A 409 -21.38 -39.65 -1.04
C LYS A 409 -20.13 -38.89 -0.57
N ALA A 410 -19.13 -39.58 -0.01
CA ALA A 410 -17.84 -38.99 0.36
C ALA A 410 -17.04 -38.52 -0.86
N ILE A 411 -16.97 -39.33 -1.93
CA ILE A 411 -16.39 -38.94 -3.23
C ILE A 411 -17.17 -37.76 -3.83
N GLY A 412 -18.50 -37.76 -3.69
CA GLY A 412 -19.36 -36.62 -4.05
C GLY A 412 -18.94 -35.34 -3.34
N LYS A 413 -18.75 -35.38 -2.01
CA LYS A 413 -18.29 -34.23 -1.22
C LYS A 413 -16.93 -33.71 -1.66
N LEU A 414 -15.98 -34.58 -2.01
CA LEU A 414 -14.67 -34.16 -2.52
C LEU A 414 -14.77 -33.47 -3.90
N ASN A 415 -15.68 -33.92 -4.75
CA ASN A 415 -15.89 -33.35 -6.08
C ASN A 415 -16.81 -32.11 -6.11
N THR A 416 -17.54 -31.79 -5.04
CA THR A 416 -18.41 -30.59 -4.98
C THR A 416 -17.67 -29.25 -5.16
N LYS A 417 -16.34 -29.23 -4.98
CA LYS A 417 -15.51 -28.04 -5.22
C LYS A 417 -14.95 -27.92 -6.65
N LYS A 418 -15.09 -28.96 -7.48
CA LYS A 418 -14.65 -28.93 -8.89
C LYS A 418 -15.80 -28.42 -9.75
N LYS A 419 -15.63 -27.23 -10.33
CA LYS A 419 -16.58 -26.63 -11.28
C LYS A 419 -15.96 -26.69 -12.67
N ILE A 420 -16.75 -27.10 -13.66
CA ILE A 420 -16.37 -26.98 -15.07
C ILE A 420 -16.86 -25.60 -15.55
N ILE A 421 -16.00 -24.92 -16.29
CA ILE A 421 -16.35 -23.68 -16.98
C ILE A 421 -16.91 -24.09 -18.34
N ASP A 422 -18.14 -23.71 -18.63
CA ASP A 422 -18.75 -23.98 -19.92
C ASP A 422 -18.58 -22.76 -20.84
N CYS A 423 -17.46 -22.73 -21.58
CA CYS A 423 -17.15 -21.64 -22.49
C CYS A 423 -18.00 -21.62 -23.77
N SER A 424 -19.04 -22.46 -23.89
CA SER A 424 -19.86 -22.51 -25.09
C SER A 424 -20.80 -21.29 -25.16
N LYS A 425 -20.68 -20.50 -26.25
CA LYS A 425 -21.50 -19.29 -26.47
C LYS A 425 -23.00 -19.56 -26.56
N ARG A 426 -23.38 -20.79 -26.88
CA ARG A 426 -24.76 -21.26 -26.74
C ARG A 426 -24.83 -21.83 -25.34
N LYS A 427 -25.63 -21.23 -24.45
CA LYS A 427 -26.15 -21.90 -23.24
C LYS A 427 -26.91 -23.13 -23.71
N SER A 428 -26.16 -24.15 -24.06
CA SER A 428 -26.69 -25.41 -24.47
C SER A 428 -27.17 -26.07 -23.19
N SER A 429 -28.35 -26.67 -23.23
CA SER A 429 -28.94 -27.41 -22.12
C SER A 429 -28.14 -28.68 -21.75
N TYR A 430 -26.89 -28.80 -22.20
CA TYR A 430 -26.06 -29.97 -21.99
C TYR A 430 -25.61 -30.04 -20.53
N SER A 431 -26.06 -31.10 -19.84
CA SER A 431 -25.53 -31.48 -18.54
C SER A 431 -24.25 -32.27 -18.73
N TRP A 432 -23.10 -31.68 -18.40
CA TRP A 432 -21.83 -32.40 -18.39
C TRP A 432 -21.85 -33.45 -17.28
N THR A 433 -21.51 -34.71 -17.60
CA THR A 433 -21.34 -35.77 -16.59
C THR A 433 -19.86 -36.19 -16.51
N MET A 434 -19.37 -36.42 -15.29
CA MET A 434 -18.03 -36.96 -15.05
C MET A 434 -18.14 -38.09 -14.03
N GLY A 435 -17.84 -39.32 -14.45
CA GLY A 435 -18.07 -40.52 -13.63
C GLY A 435 -19.54 -40.70 -13.23
N GLY A 436 -20.47 -40.49 -14.17
CA GLY A 436 -21.91 -40.60 -13.96
C GLY A 436 -22.56 -39.45 -13.18
N LYS A 437 -21.79 -38.49 -12.64
CA LYS A 437 -22.32 -37.35 -11.88
C LYS A 437 -22.39 -36.09 -12.73
N VAL A 438 -23.53 -35.41 -12.71
CA VAL A 438 -23.71 -34.10 -13.35
C VAL A 438 -22.79 -33.07 -12.68
N VAL A 439 -21.90 -32.48 -13.47
CA VAL A 439 -20.97 -31.45 -13.02
C VAL A 439 -21.65 -30.09 -13.13
N LYS A 440 -21.65 -29.33 -12.03
CA LYS A 440 -22.17 -27.96 -12.05
C LYS A 440 -21.30 -27.07 -12.92
N THR A 441 -21.93 -26.45 -13.91
CA THR A 441 -21.36 -25.36 -14.69
C THR A 441 -21.35 -24.07 -13.85
N SER A 442 -20.39 -23.19 -14.12
CA SER A 442 -20.25 -21.92 -13.44
C SER A 442 -19.60 -20.93 -14.40
N ASP A 443 -20.24 -19.77 -14.59
CA ASP A 443 -19.78 -18.69 -15.50
C ASP A 443 -18.40 -18.12 -15.11
N CYS A 444 -17.97 -18.40 -13.88
CA CYS A 444 -16.65 -18.08 -13.38
C CYS A 444 -16.10 -19.22 -12.51
N SER A 445 -14.80 -19.49 -12.66
CA SER A 445 -14.05 -20.37 -11.76
C SER A 445 -12.69 -19.76 -11.46
N GLU A 446 -12.26 -19.86 -10.19
CA GLU A 446 -10.96 -19.40 -9.75
C GLU A 446 -10.01 -20.59 -9.67
N HIS A 447 -8.89 -20.51 -10.40
CA HIS A 447 -7.86 -21.54 -10.40
C HIS A 447 -6.51 -20.89 -10.12
N LEU A 448 -5.84 -21.33 -9.05
CA LEU A 448 -4.56 -20.79 -8.59
C LEU A 448 -4.57 -19.25 -8.43
N GLY A 449 -5.69 -18.70 -7.98
CA GLY A 449 -5.86 -17.26 -7.80
C GLY A 449 -6.03 -16.47 -9.11
N ILE A 450 -6.33 -17.14 -10.22
CA ILE A 450 -6.71 -16.53 -11.51
C ILE A 450 -8.18 -16.84 -11.75
N LYS A 451 -8.99 -15.81 -11.94
CA LYS A 451 -10.39 -16.00 -12.31
C LYS A 451 -10.52 -16.18 -13.81
N ARG A 452 -11.12 -17.30 -14.19
CA ARG A 452 -11.51 -17.60 -15.56
C ARG A 452 -13.00 -17.35 -15.69
N THR A 453 -13.38 -16.64 -16.73
CA THR A 453 -14.76 -16.31 -17.08
C THR A 453 -15.00 -16.72 -18.53
N ASP A 454 -16.26 -16.95 -18.92
CA ASP A 454 -16.61 -17.31 -20.31
C ASP A 454 -16.37 -16.15 -21.30
N GLY A 455 -16.18 -14.93 -20.80
CA GLY A 455 -15.84 -13.75 -21.57
C GLY A 455 -14.33 -13.62 -21.87
N LYS A 456 -14.00 -12.95 -22.98
CA LYS A 456 -12.62 -12.56 -23.32
C LYS A 456 -12.05 -11.45 -22.42
N GLU A 457 -12.80 -11.02 -21.42
CA GLU A 457 -12.42 -9.90 -20.58
C GLU A 457 -11.58 -10.37 -19.39
N HIS A 458 -10.26 -10.16 -19.51
CA HIS A 458 -9.32 -10.41 -18.42
C HIS A 458 -9.19 -9.21 -17.46
N ASN A 459 -10.00 -8.17 -17.66
CA ASN A 459 -10.01 -6.92 -16.89
C ASN A 459 -10.11 -7.17 -15.38
N PHE A 460 -10.88 -8.18 -14.96
CA PHE A 460 -10.98 -8.54 -13.54
C PHE A 460 -9.61 -8.93 -12.96
N ASN A 461 -8.87 -9.82 -13.64
CA ASN A 461 -7.56 -10.26 -13.18
C ASN A 461 -6.56 -9.11 -13.17
N ILE A 462 -6.59 -8.23 -14.19
CA ILE A 462 -5.73 -7.05 -14.26
C ILE A 462 -5.96 -6.13 -13.06
N LYS A 463 -7.21 -5.74 -12.81
CA LYS A 463 -7.57 -4.88 -11.67
C LYS A 463 -7.19 -5.52 -10.33
N GLU A 464 -7.41 -6.82 -10.18
CA GLU A 464 -7.02 -7.55 -8.97
C GLU A 464 -5.49 -7.59 -8.78
N ARG A 465 -4.71 -7.79 -9.85
CA ARG A 465 -3.24 -7.77 -9.80
C ARG A 465 -2.73 -6.37 -9.45
N ILE A 466 -3.26 -5.32 -10.08
CA ILE A 466 -2.94 -3.92 -9.76
C ILE A 466 -3.26 -3.63 -8.30
N GLN A 467 -4.43 -4.03 -7.80
CA GLN A 467 -4.82 -3.80 -6.42
C GLN A 467 -3.91 -4.54 -5.43
N THR A 468 -3.51 -5.76 -5.75
CA THR A 468 -2.57 -6.56 -4.93
C THR A 468 -1.17 -5.93 -4.93
N ALA A 469 -0.68 -5.50 -6.09
CA ALA A 469 0.58 -4.81 -6.23
C ALA A 469 0.58 -3.47 -5.48
N ARG A 470 -0.51 -2.70 -5.56
CA ARG A 470 -0.73 -1.44 -4.85
C ARG A 470 -0.66 -1.63 -3.34
N ARG A 471 -1.40 -2.61 -2.79
CA ARG A 471 -1.34 -2.95 -1.35
C ARG A 471 0.08 -3.34 -0.93
N THR A 472 0.78 -4.10 -1.77
CA THR A 472 2.17 -4.51 -1.51
C THR A 472 3.09 -3.29 -1.48
N LYS A 473 2.96 -2.37 -2.45
CA LYS A 473 3.72 -1.12 -2.48
C LYS A 473 3.46 -0.25 -1.25
N TYR A 474 2.19 -0.03 -0.87
CA TYR A 474 1.86 0.76 0.32
C TYR A 474 2.42 0.15 1.61
N ALA A 475 2.43 -1.18 1.73
CA ALA A 475 3.08 -1.86 2.85
C ALA A 475 4.60 -1.64 2.90
N LEU A 476 5.22 -1.34 1.75
CA LEU A 476 6.66 -1.07 1.62
C LEU A 476 7.00 0.42 1.78
N MET A 477 6.03 1.34 1.69
CA MET A 477 6.28 2.78 1.84
C MET A 477 6.90 3.12 3.20
N GLY A 478 6.44 2.48 4.29
CA GLY A 478 7.07 2.68 5.60
C GLY A 478 8.56 2.30 5.62
N SER A 479 8.99 1.44 4.71
CA SER A 479 10.38 1.03 4.58
C SER A 479 11.21 1.97 3.67
N GLY A 480 10.64 3.11 3.26
CA GLY A 480 11.30 4.09 2.41
C GLY A 480 11.11 3.89 0.91
N VAL A 481 10.18 3.02 0.47
CA VAL A 481 9.82 2.88 -0.96
C VAL A 481 8.84 3.99 -1.38
N HIS A 482 9.26 5.23 -1.20
CA HIS A 482 8.57 6.45 -1.61
C HIS A 482 9.61 7.46 -2.10
N GLY A 483 9.18 8.51 -2.83
CA GLY A 483 10.09 9.42 -3.52
C GLY A 483 10.98 10.27 -2.60
N THR A 484 10.57 11.51 -2.34
CA THR A 484 11.43 12.60 -1.83
C THR A 484 12.04 12.36 -0.45
N ASN A 485 11.41 11.51 0.35
CA ASN A 485 11.79 11.23 1.73
C ASN A 485 12.19 9.75 1.95
N GLY A 486 12.32 8.97 0.86
CA GLY A 486 12.57 7.54 0.91
C GLY A 486 14.02 7.13 0.72
N LEU A 487 14.21 5.88 0.31
CA LEU A 487 15.51 5.30 -0.05
C LEU A 487 15.94 5.81 -1.43
N ASN A 488 17.24 5.63 -1.72
CA ASN A 488 17.78 5.82 -3.07
C ASN A 488 16.88 5.12 -4.13
N PRO A 489 16.51 5.79 -5.24
CA PRO A 489 15.67 5.22 -6.30
C PRO A 489 16.16 3.88 -6.85
N ALA A 490 17.47 3.66 -6.92
CA ALA A 490 18.08 2.39 -7.31
C ALA A 490 17.66 1.26 -6.36
N ILE A 491 17.81 1.49 -5.04
CA ILE A 491 17.45 0.52 -3.99
C ILE A 491 15.93 0.34 -3.94
N SER A 492 15.18 1.44 -3.99
CA SER A 492 13.72 1.44 -4.04
C SER A 492 13.21 0.62 -5.24
N TYR A 493 13.84 0.74 -6.40
CA TYR A 493 13.50 -0.05 -7.58
C TYR A 493 13.82 -1.53 -7.39
N GLN A 494 14.95 -1.89 -6.79
CA GLN A 494 15.23 -3.30 -6.48
C GLN A 494 14.17 -3.90 -5.56
N ILE A 495 13.78 -3.19 -4.50
CA ILE A 495 12.70 -3.63 -3.61
C ILE A 495 11.37 -3.76 -4.37
N TYR A 496 11.04 -2.77 -5.21
CA TYR A 496 9.85 -2.80 -6.04
C TYR A 496 9.85 -3.98 -7.02
N LYS A 497 10.99 -4.25 -7.66
CA LYS A 497 11.21 -5.38 -8.57
C LYS A 497 11.11 -6.72 -7.85
N THR A 498 11.60 -6.83 -6.62
CA THR A 498 11.56 -8.06 -5.83
C THR A 498 10.16 -8.37 -5.30
N TYR A 499 9.39 -7.37 -4.86
CA TYR A 499 8.14 -7.61 -4.14
C TYR A 499 6.89 -7.22 -4.90
N VAL A 500 6.91 -6.11 -5.65
CA VAL A 500 5.72 -5.56 -6.29
C VAL A 500 5.52 -6.14 -7.69
N ILE A 501 6.57 -6.17 -8.52
CA ILE A 501 6.47 -6.71 -9.90
C ILE A 501 5.97 -8.16 -9.91
N PRO A 502 6.42 -9.08 -9.04
CA PRO A 502 5.91 -10.44 -9.04
C PRO A 502 4.42 -10.53 -8.70
N ARG A 503 3.93 -9.65 -7.81
CA ARG A 503 2.49 -9.59 -7.47
C ARG A 503 1.67 -8.98 -8.62
N LEU A 504 2.23 -8.01 -9.33
CA LEU A 504 1.62 -7.37 -10.48
C LEU A 504 1.50 -8.31 -11.68
N THR A 505 2.48 -9.20 -11.87
CA THR A 505 2.58 -10.07 -13.06
C THR A 505 2.16 -11.51 -12.83
N TYR A 506 1.85 -11.91 -11.60
CA TYR A 506 1.50 -13.29 -11.25
C TYR A 506 0.31 -13.82 -12.06
N GLY A 507 0.50 -14.94 -12.77
CA GLY A 507 -0.55 -15.63 -13.49
C GLY A 507 -0.97 -14.95 -14.79
N LEU A 508 -0.34 -13.83 -15.15
CA LEU A 508 -0.62 -13.13 -16.40
C LEU A 508 0.01 -13.84 -17.61
N GLU A 509 1.02 -14.67 -17.38
CA GLU A 509 1.70 -15.49 -18.39
C GLU A 509 0.86 -16.64 -18.97
N VAL A 510 -0.36 -16.85 -18.48
CA VAL A 510 -1.30 -17.84 -19.03
C VAL A 510 -2.57 -17.20 -19.60
N LEU A 511 -2.65 -15.87 -19.60
CA LEU A 511 -3.82 -15.12 -20.06
C LEU A 511 -3.55 -14.48 -21.42
N PRO A 512 -4.50 -14.52 -22.37
CA PRO A 512 -4.38 -13.80 -23.63
C PRO A 512 -4.68 -12.30 -23.41
N LEU A 513 -3.70 -11.56 -22.88
CA LEU A 513 -3.84 -10.13 -22.58
C LEU A 513 -3.97 -9.29 -23.86
N THR A 514 -4.91 -8.36 -23.89
CA THR A 514 -5.02 -7.35 -24.94
C THR A 514 -3.99 -6.22 -24.75
N LYS A 515 -3.76 -5.40 -25.78
CA LYS A 515 -2.91 -4.19 -25.65
C LYS A 515 -3.43 -3.23 -24.56
N SER A 516 -4.75 -3.07 -24.46
CA SER A 516 -5.38 -2.26 -23.41
C SER A 516 -5.07 -2.80 -22.01
N ASN A 517 -5.10 -4.13 -21.82
CA ASN A 517 -4.73 -4.74 -20.54
C ASN A 517 -3.27 -4.49 -20.16
N ILE A 518 -2.36 -4.57 -21.15
CA ILE A 518 -0.94 -4.31 -20.94
C ILE A 518 -0.73 -2.83 -20.59
N GLU A 519 -1.40 -1.92 -21.30
CA GLU A 519 -1.29 -0.48 -21.04
C GLU A 519 -1.81 -0.10 -19.65
N GLU A 520 -2.89 -0.71 -19.15
CA GLU A 520 -3.38 -0.48 -17.79
C GLU A 520 -2.34 -0.87 -16.73
N LEU A 521 -1.66 -2.02 -16.92
CA LEU A 521 -0.56 -2.45 -16.05
C LEU A 521 0.65 -1.52 -16.17
N GLU A 522 0.95 -1.05 -17.39
CA GLU A 522 2.09 -0.21 -17.68
C GLU A 522 1.91 1.19 -17.08
N ILE A 523 0.71 1.78 -17.16
CA ILE A 523 0.37 3.04 -16.48
C ILE A 523 0.62 2.91 -14.98
N PHE A 524 0.14 1.85 -14.34
CA PHE A 524 0.42 1.60 -12.93
C PHE A 524 1.93 1.46 -12.67
N HIS A 525 2.63 0.69 -13.50
CA HIS A 525 4.08 0.47 -13.37
C HIS A 525 4.86 1.80 -13.46
N ARG A 526 4.67 2.57 -14.55
CA ARG A 526 5.35 3.85 -14.79
C ARG A 526 5.02 4.89 -13.74
N LYS A 527 3.75 4.99 -13.28
CA LYS A 527 3.36 5.90 -12.19
C LYS A 527 4.16 5.61 -10.93
N ASN A 528 4.36 4.33 -10.60
CA ASN A 528 5.18 3.95 -9.46
C ASN A 528 6.66 4.28 -9.67
N LEU A 529 7.24 3.97 -10.84
CA LEU A 529 8.64 4.28 -11.12
C LEU A 529 8.95 5.79 -11.08
N ARG A 530 8.03 6.64 -11.55
CA ARG A 530 8.13 8.11 -11.39
C ARG A 530 8.14 8.50 -9.93
N HIS A 531 7.23 7.92 -9.14
CA HIS A 531 7.14 8.18 -7.72
C HIS A 531 8.43 7.78 -6.99
N LEU A 532 9.04 6.63 -7.32
CA LEU A 532 10.32 6.21 -6.73
C LEU A 532 11.45 7.22 -7.01
N GLN A 533 11.42 7.87 -8.17
CA GLN A 533 12.43 8.84 -8.61
C GLN A 533 12.08 10.29 -8.23
N SER A 534 10.92 10.54 -7.62
CA SER A 534 10.37 11.89 -7.39
C SER A 534 10.26 12.73 -8.66
N LEU A 535 10.01 12.08 -9.81
CA LEU A 535 9.84 12.73 -11.10
C LEU A 535 8.36 13.10 -11.33
N PRO A 536 8.07 14.27 -11.95
CA PRO A 536 6.72 14.65 -12.33
C PRO A 536 6.04 13.68 -13.32
N GLU A 537 4.71 13.75 -13.41
CA GLU A 537 3.92 12.93 -14.35
C GLU A 537 4.18 13.26 -15.82
N ARG A 538 4.65 14.47 -16.12
CA ARG A 538 4.99 14.92 -17.48
C ARG A 538 6.36 14.46 -17.99
N THR A 539 7.22 13.87 -17.15
CA THR A 539 8.53 13.34 -17.60
C THR A 539 8.32 12.30 -18.72
N SER A 540 9.25 12.11 -19.64
CA SER A 540 9.10 11.09 -20.68
C SER A 540 8.99 9.67 -20.10
N ASN A 541 8.07 8.84 -20.62
CA ASN A 541 7.90 7.45 -20.18
C ASN A 541 9.18 6.63 -20.39
N ALA A 542 9.83 6.77 -21.55
CA ALA A 542 11.06 6.05 -21.87
C ALA A 542 12.18 6.33 -20.86
N VAL A 543 12.38 7.60 -20.49
CA VAL A 543 13.44 8.00 -19.56
C VAL A 543 13.17 7.57 -18.13
N VAL A 544 11.91 7.52 -17.69
CA VAL A 544 11.56 6.96 -16.37
C VAL A 544 12.05 5.53 -16.23
N LEU A 545 11.95 4.74 -17.30
CA LEU A 545 12.43 3.35 -17.35
C LEU A 545 13.96 3.29 -17.45
N LEU A 546 14.55 4.02 -18.41
CA LEU A 546 15.98 4.02 -18.68
C LEU A 546 16.81 4.48 -17.47
N LEU A 547 16.36 5.50 -16.73
CA LEU A 547 17.06 5.99 -15.55
C LEU A 547 17.22 4.92 -14.45
N LEU A 548 16.25 4.03 -14.30
CA LEU A 548 16.31 2.94 -13.32
C LEU A 548 16.92 1.65 -13.89
N GLY A 549 17.16 1.60 -15.20
CA GLY A 549 17.43 0.35 -15.92
C GLY A 549 16.25 -0.62 -15.84
N ALA A 550 15.02 -0.10 -15.82
CA ALA A 550 13.82 -0.90 -15.69
C ALA A 550 13.30 -1.41 -17.04
N LEU A 551 12.75 -2.62 -17.04
CA LEU A 551 12.00 -3.17 -18.16
C LEU A 551 10.55 -2.67 -18.14
N PRO A 552 9.91 -2.42 -19.30
CA PRO A 552 8.45 -2.29 -19.38
C PRO A 552 7.77 -3.53 -18.79
N ILE A 553 6.55 -3.37 -18.26
CA ILE A 553 5.79 -4.48 -17.67
C ILE A 553 5.48 -5.56 -18.70
N GLU A 554 5.28 -5.17 -19.96
CA GLU A 554 5.09 -6.08 -21.08
C GLU A 554 6.27 -7.03 -21.22
N ALA A 555 7.50 -6.50 -21.15
CA ALA A 555 8.72 -7.28 -21.23
C ALA A 555 8.87 -8.27 -20.07
N GLU A 556 8.53 -7.84 -18.84
CA GLU A 556 8.54 -8.74 -17.67
C GLU A 556 7.50 -9.86 -17.81
N ILE A 557 6.34 -9.58 -18.43
CA ILE A 557 5.34 -10.60 -18.75
C ILE A 557 5.85 -11.52 -19.85
N HIS A 558 6.53 -11.02 -20.88
CA HIS A 558 7.12 -11.84 -21.95
C HIS A 558 8.18 -12.81 -21.42
N LYS A 559 9.05 -12.36 -20.50
CA LYS A 559 10.03 -13.23 -19.84
C LYS A 559 9.35 -14.39 -19.09
N ARG A 560 8.18 -14.16 -18.49
CA ARG A 560 7.39 -15.21 -17.84
C ARG A 560 6.74 -16.16 -18.84
N HIS A 561 6.22 -15.66 -19.96
CA HIS A 561 5.72 -16.50 -21.06
C HIS A 561 6.82 -17.44 -21.58
N LEU A 562 8.02 -16.93 -21.82
CA LEU A 562 9.15 -17.72 -22.30
C LEU A 562 9.69 -18.71 -21.25
N SER A 563 9.62 -18.35 -19.97
CA SER A 563 9.94 -19.27 -18.87
C SER A 563 8.91 -20.40 -18.73
N LEU A 564 7.63 -20.10 -18.97
CA LEU A 564 6.56 -21.10 -18.99
C LEU A 564 6.73 -22.03 -20.20
N LEU A 565 7.02 -21.50 -21.39
CA LEU A 565 7.35 -22.30 -22.57
C LEU A 565 8.47 -23.29 -22.28
N TYR A 566 9.58 -22.82 -21.69
CA TYR A 566 10.70 -23.69 -21.31
C TYR A 566 10.25 -24.83 -20.40
N SER A 567 9.43 -24.52 -19.41
CA SER A 567 8.91 -25.50 -18.46
C SER A 567 8.03 -26.54 -19.15
N ILE A 568 7.20 -26.13 -20.12
CA ILE A 568 6.38 -27.05 -20.93
C ILE A 568 7.26 -27.96 -21.79
N LEU A 569 8.29 -27.41 -22.44
CA LEU A 569 9.19 -28.16 -23.31
C LEU A 569 10.04 -29.18 -22.55
N SER A 570 10.47 -28.83 -21.33
CA SER A 570 11.29 -29.67 -20.45
C SER A 570 10.51 -30.84 -19.83
N CYS A 571 9.18 -30.79 -19.82
CA CYS A 571 8.34 -31.84 -19.26
C CYS A 571 8.07 -32.93 -20.31
N ASP A 572 8.94 -33.95 -20.33
CA ASP A 572 8.74 -35.12 -21.17
C ASP A 572 7.45 -35.85 -20.83
N ASN A 573 6.74 -36.34 -21.86
CA ASN A 573 5.46 -37.05 -21.75
C ASN A 573 4.32 -36.28 -21.07
N SER A 574 4.38 -34.94 -21.01
CA SER A 574 3.27 -34.15 -20.48
C SER A 574 2.18 -33.91 -21.53
N LYS A 575 0.92 -34.15 -21.16
CA LYS A 575 -0.24 -33.78 -21.99
C LYS A 575 -0.28 -32.30 -22.37
N ILE A 576 0.38 -31.44 -21.58
CA ILE A 576 0.50 -30.00 -21.87
C ILE A 576 1.40 -29.78 -23.10
N LYS A 577 2.51 -30.53 -23.22
CA LYS A 577 3.39 -30.50 -24.39
C LYS A 577 2.65 -31.00 -25.65
N ASP A 578 1.85 -32.06 -25.54
CA ASP A 578 1.01 -32.55 -26.64
C ASP A 578 -0.02 -31.49 -27.08
N VAL A 579 -0.70 -30.85 -26.11
CA VAL A 579 -1.68 -29.79 -26.38
C VAL A 579 -1.01 -28.60 -27.05
N MET A 580 0.20 -28.22 -26.61
CA MET A 580 0.99 -27.17 -27.26
C MET A 580 1.28 -27.52 -28.72
N ILE A 581 1.84 -28.71 -28.97
CA ILE A 581 2.19 -29.16 -30.34
C ILE A 581 0.95 -29.14 -31.22
N ARG A 582 -0.16 -29.69 -30.73
CA ARG A 582 -1.43 -29.68 -31.44
C ARG A 582 -1.92 -28.26 -31.71
N GLN A 583 -1.90 -27.37 -30.72
CA GLN A 583 -2.38 -25.99 -30.91
C GLN A 583 -1.52 -25.22 -31.91
N ILE A 584 -0.19 -25.43 -31.92
CA ILE A 584 0.69 -24.84 -32.91
C ILE A 584 0.36 -25.37 -34.31
N ALA A 585 0.14 -26.68 -34.45
CA ALA A 585 -0.18 -27.30 -35.73
C ALA A 585 -1.57 -26.88 -36.27
N THR A 586 -2.59 -26.76 -35.40
CA THR A 586 -3.98 -26.51 -35.84
C THR A 586 -4.37 -25.04 -35.88
N ASN A 587 -3.70 -24.16 -35.12
CA ASN A 587 -4.10 -22.76 -34.95
C ASN A 587 -3.01 -21.77 -35.37
N TYR A 588 -2.15 -22.15 -36.31
CA TYR A 588 -1.05 -21.29 -36.75
C TYR A 588 -1.53 -19.87 -37.13
N ASP A 589 -2.66 -19.76 -37.84
CA ASP A 589 -3.22 -18.47 -38.28
C ASP A 589 -4.02 -17.73 -37.19
N ASN A 590 -4.36 -18.38 -36.09
CA ASN A 590 -5.17 -17.76 -35.05
C ASN A 590 -4.30 -16.92 -34.12
N LYS A 591 -4.11 -15.65 -34.48
CA LYS A 591 -3.39 -14.62 -33.70
C LYS A 591 -3.87 -14.45 -32.24
N LYS A 592 -5.01 -15.06 -31.85
CA LYS A 592 -5.58 -14.98 -30.50
C LYS A 592 -5.21 -16.16 -29.61
N SER A 593 -4.54 -17.18 -30.13
CA SER A 593 -4.11 -18.33 -29.32
C SER A 593 -2.93 -17.97 -28.42
N PHE A 594 -2.84 -18.63 -27.26
CA PHE A 594 -1.73 -18.48 -26.33
C PHE A 594 -0.37 -18.77 -26.99
N PHE A 595 -0.26 -19.87 -27.75
CA PHE A 595 0.99 -20.25 -28.40
C PHE A 595 1.33 -19.37 -29.61
N SER A 596 0.34 -18.86 -30.34
CA SER A 596 0.58 -17.86 -31.40
C SER A 596 1.20 -16.59 -30.81
N ARG A 597 0.78 -16.18 -29.60
CA ARG A 597 1.44 -15.09 -28.88
C ARG A 597 2.89 -15.43 -28.52
N ILE A 598 3.17 -16.65 -28.05
CA ILE A 598 4.54 -17.08 -27.76
C ILE A 598 5.40 -17.07 -29.03
N LEU A 599 4.89 -17.53 -30.17
CA LEU A 599 5.60 -17.48 -31.45
C LEU A 599 5.96 -16.05 -31.83
N ASN A 600 5.01 -15.12 -31.73
CA ASN A 600 5.27 -13.69 -31.97
C ASN A 600 6.30 -13.13 -30.99
N ILE A 601 6.32 -13.58 -29.72
CA ILE A 601 7.32 -13.16 -28.73
C ILE A 601 8.71 -13.70 -29.10
N LEU A 602 8.82 -14.94 -29.55
CA LEU A 602 10.09 -15.53 -30.00
C LEU A 602 10.63 -14.76 -31.21
N GLU A 603 9.77 -14.46 -32.19
CA GLU A 603 10.12 -13.67 -33.37
C GLU A 603 10.52 -12.23 -33.00
N MET A 604 9.73 -11.56 -32.15
CA MET A 604 9.98 -10.19 -31.68
C MET A 604 11.37 -10.02 -31.06
N TYR A 605 11.87 -11.04 -30.35
CA TYR A 605 13.16 -11.00 -29.68
C TYR A 605 14.26 -11.75 -30.43
N ASP A 606 14.01 -12.20 -31.66
CA ASP A 606 14.97 -12.99 -32.45
C ASP A 606 15.52 -14.17 -31.63
N LEU A 607 14.59 -14.94 -31.05
CA LEU A 607 14.85 -16.15 -30.27
C LEU A 607 14.58 -17.41 -31.12
N PRO A 608 15.22 -18.56 -30.80
CA PRO A 608 15.02 -19.78 -31.56
C PRO A 608 13.56 -20.22 -31.61
N SER A 609 13.16 -20.73 -32.78
CA SER A 609 11.79 -21.21 -32.99
C SER A 609 11.43 -22.38 -32.07
N ILE A 610 10.13 -22.60 -31.83
CA ILE A 610 9.68 -23.72 -30.97
C ILE A 610 10.17 -25.07 -31.52
N ASN A 611 10.18 -25.26 -32.84
CA ASN A 611 10.66 -26.49 -33.47
C ASN A 611 12.15 -26.73 -33.21
N TYR A 612 12.95 -25.66 -33.20
CA TYR A 612 14.36 -25.75 -32.83
C TYR A 612 14.52 -26.08 -31.34
N LEU A 613 13.80 -25.37 -30.46
CA LEU A 613 13.86 -25.58 -29.01
C LEU A 613 13.39 -26.97 -28.57
N GLN A 614 12.47 -27.60 -29.32
CA GLN A 614 12.06 -28.98 -29.08
C GLN A 614 13.20 -29.98 -29.33
N LYS A 615 14.00 -29.75 -30.37
CA LYS A 615 15.12 -30.63 -30.74
C LYS A 615 16.37 -30.34 -29.91
N ASN A 616 16.60 -29.06 -29.57
CA ASN A 616 17.82 -28.55 -28.97
C ASN A 616 17.48 -27.65 -27.78
N LEU A 617 16.90 -28.22 -26.71
CA LEU A 617 16.52 -27.43 -25.55
C LEU A 617 17.78 -27.06 -24.73
N PRO A 618 18.14 -25.76 -24.59
CA PRO A 618 19.30 -25.38 -23.80
C PRO A 618 19.10 -25.66 -22.30
N LYS A 619 20.20 -25.67 -21.53
CA LYS A 619 20.11 -25.67 -20.06
C LYS A 619 19.36 -24.43 -19.57
N ARG A 620 18.62 -24.58 -18.47
CA ARG A 620 17.70 -23.54 -17.96
C ARG A 620 18.36 -22.20 -17.73
N ASP A 621 19.57 -22.18 -17.19
CA ASP A 621 20.27 -20.93 -16.87
C ASP A 621 20.80 -20.24 -18.14
N ILE A 622 21.28 -21.02 -19.11
CA ILE A 622 21.65 -20.51 -20.45
C ILE A 622 20.44 -19.87 -21.12
N TRP A 623 19.28 -20.55 -21.08
CA TRP A 623 18.03 -20.01 -21.64
C TRP A 623 17.60 -18.71 -20.96
N LYS A 624 17.68 -18.64 -19.62
CA LYS A 624 17.31 -17.43 -18.87
C LYS A 624 18.21 -16.24 -19.22
N GLU A 625 19.52 -16.45 -19.32
CA GLU A 625 20.45 -15.39 -19.69
C GLU A 625 20.27 -14.97 -21.16
N GLU A 626 20.00 -15.91 -22.08
CA GLU A 626 19.70 -15.58 -23.48
C GLU A 626 18.41 -14.76 -23.60
N ILE A 627 17.32 -15.17 -22.94
CA ILE A 627 16.08 -14.39 -22.88
C ILE A 627 16.37 -12.98 -22.35
N LYS A 628 17.06 -12.89 -21.21
CA LYS A 628 17.36 -11.61 -20.56
C LYS A 628 18.18 -10.70 -21.48
N LYS A 629 19.20 -11.24 -22.16
CA LYS A 629 20.03 -10.51 -23.13
C LYS A 629 19.19 -9.99 -24.29
N LYS A 630 18.46 -10.86 -25.00
CA LYS A 630 17.66 -10.50 -26.18
C LYS A 630 16.52 -9.54 -25.85
N VAL A 631 15.79 -9.78 -24.75
CA VAL A 631 14.72 -8.88 -24.29
C VAL A 631 15.28 -7.50 -23.91
N ASN A 632 16.39 -7.45 -23.16
CA ASN A 632 17.02 -6.19 -22.79
C ASN A 632 17.50 -5.44 -24.04
N GLN A 633 18.16 -6.11 -24.99
CA GLN A 633 18.66 -5.50 -26.23
C GLN A 633 17.53 -4.84 -27.02
N TYR A 634 16.44 -5.58 -27.27
CA TYR A 634 15.28 -5.07 -27.99
C TYR A 634 14.69 -3.82 -27.33
N TRP A 635 14.38 -3.91 -26.03
CA TRP A 635 13.74 -2.80 -25.34
C TRP A 635 14.69 -1.62 -25.11
N ASN A 636 15.99 -1.86 -24.95
CA ASN A 636 16.96 -0.78 -24.86
C ASN A 636 16.98 0.02 -26.17
N ALA A 637 17.02 -0.65 -27.32
CA ALA A 637 16.94 0.01 -28.62
C ALA A 637 15.63 0.80 -28.78
N GLN A 638 14.49 0.18 -28.43
CA GLN A 638 13.17 0.81 -28.53
C GLN A 638 13.04 2.06 -27.65
N LEU A 639 13.41 1.96 -26.37
CA LEU A 639 13.30 3.07 -25.41
C LEU A 639 14.29 4.19 -25.74
N LYS A 640 15.51 3.86 -26.18
CA LYS A 640 16.48 4.87 -26.63
C LYS A 640 15.97 5.61 -27.86
N SER A 641 15.41 4.91 -28.85
CA SER A 641 14.78 5.52 -30.02
C SER A 641 13.65 6.47 -29.63
N GLU A 642 12.74 6.04 -28.74
CA GLU A 642 11.67 6.90 -28.22
C GLU A 642 12.23 8.15 -27.50
N ALA A 643 13.28 7.98 -26.70
CA ALA A 643 13.90 9.07 -25.95
C ALA A 643 14.60 10.09 -26.86
N ARG A 644 15.32 9.66 -27.91
CA ARG A 644 15.98 10.55 -28.88
C ARG A 644 14.99 11.49 -29.59
N ASN A 645 13.77 11.02 -29.81
CA ASN A 645 12.71 11.81 -30.44
C ASN A 645 12.09 12.88 -29.52
N LYS A 646 12.53 13.03 -28.27
CA LYS A 646 12.01 14.03 -27.33
C LYS A 646 13.00 15.17 -27.15
N THR A 647 12.59 16.37 -27.58
CA THR A 647 13.39 17.60 -27.42
C THR A 647 13.68 17.98 -25.96
N SER A 648 12.83 17.57 -25.02
CA SER A 648 13.05 17.76 -23.58
C SER A 648 14.23 16.97 -23.02
N LEU A 649 14.74 16.00 -23.78
CA LEU A 649 15.85 15.12 -23.39
C LEU A 649 17.14 15.46 -24.12
N LYS A 650 17.19 16.58 -24.84
CA LYS A 650 18.37 17.02 -25.62
C LYS A 650 19.66 17.14 -24.79
N ASN A 651 19.51 17.32 -23.48
CA ASN A 651 20.63 17.48 -22.54
C ASN A 651 21.05 16.19 -21.84
N MET A 652 20.56 15.02 -22.28
CA MET A 652 20.83 13.73 -21.64
C MET A 652 21.52 12.80 -22.65
N ASN A 653 22.59 12.13 -22.23
CA ASN A 653 23.19 11.08 -23.04
C ASN A 653 22.34 9.82 -22.97
N ILE A 654 21.47 9.64 -23.96
CA ILE A 654 20.62 8.47 -24.05
C ILE A 654 21.43 7.18 -24.31
N GLU A 655 22.62 7.28 -24.91
CA GLU A 655 23.46 6.11 -25.22
C GLU A 655 24.04 5.46 -23.97
N ASN A 656 24.32 6.25 -22.93
CA ASN A 656 24.87 5.75 -21.67
C ASN A 656 23.82 5.11 -20.75
N LEU A 657 22.54 5.18 -21.10
CA LEU A 657 21.46 4.55 -20.35
C LEU A 657 21.22 3.13 -20.86
N GLU A 658 21.06 2.18 -19.95
CA GLU A 658 20.93 0.77 -20.30
C GLU A 658 19.92 0.05 -19.40
N ILE A 659 19.07 -0.79 -20.00
CA ILE A 659 18.21 -1.68 -19.24
C ILE A 659 19.05 -2.64 -18.40
N GLY A 660 18.70 -2.78 -17.13
CA GLY A 660 19.42 -3.56 -16.13
C GLY A 660 20.47 -2.77 -15.35
N LYS A 661 20.82 -1.56 -15.78
CA LYS A 661 21.79 -0.69 -15.12
C LYS A 661 21.14 0.63 -14.71
N THR A 662 21.21 0.97 -13.44
CA THR A 662 20.71 2.27 -12.96
C THR A 662 21.64 3.39 -13.43
N ALA A 663 21.06 4.51 -13.86
CA ALA A 663 21.81 5.70 -14.27
C ALA A 663 22.68 6.27 -13.14
N GLN A 664 23.80 6.89 -13.51
CA GLN A 664 24.79 7.41 -12.57
C GLN A 664 24.22 8.47 -11.61
N VAL A 665 23.21 9.25 -12.01
CA VAL A 665 22.53 10.23 -11.15
C VAL A 665 21.93 9.58 -9.89
N TRP A 666 21.59 8.29 -9.94
CA TRP A 666 21.09 7.52 -8.81
C TRP A 666 22.16 6.65 -8.13
N ASN A 667 23.41 6.68 -8.59
CA ASN A 667 24.52 5.97 -7.95
C ASN A 667 25.03 6.74 -6.72
N LEU A 668 24.21 6.77 -5.67
CA LEU A 668 24.50 7.40 -4.38
C LEU A 668 24.86 6.30 -3.38
N GLN A 669 26.14 5.93 -3.30
CA GLN A 669 26.62 4.94 -2.33
C GLN A 669 26.54 5.53 -0.91
N ASN A 670 25.69 4.98 -0.04
CA ASN A 670 25.60 5.28 1.40
C ASN A 670 25.33 6.75 1.76
N GLN A 671 24.78 7.53 0.82
CA GLN A 671 24.74 8.98 0.98
C GLN A 671 23.50 9.47 1.76
N PRO A 672 23.64 10.55 2.55
CA PRO A 672 22.56 11.10 3.36
C PRO A 672 21.40 11.62 2.50
N ARG A 673 20.23 11.84 3.12
CA ARG A 673 19.01 12.34 2.44
C ARG A 673 19.22 13.60 1.62
N LEU A 674 20.18 14.44 2.00
CA LEU A 674 20.52 15.66 1.26
C LEU A 674 21.03 15.33 -0.15
N GLU A 675 21.86 14.29 -0.30
CA GLU A 675 22.41 13.85 -1.60
C GLU A 675 21.32 13.30 -2.51
N LEU A 676 20.33 12.61 -1.95
CA LEU A 676 19.15 12.21 -2.69
C LEU A 676 18.39 13.43 -3.24
N ARG A 677 18.22 14.50 -2.45
CA ARG A 677 17.56 15.74 -2.92
C ARG A 677 18.34 16.40 -4.05
N LYS A 678 19.67 16.46 -3.93
CA LYS A 678 20.57 16.96 -4.98
C LYS A 678 20.42 16.16 -6.28
N ALA A 679 20.42 14.83 -6.18
CA ALA A 679 20.20 13.94 -7.32
C ALA A 679 18.81 14.12 -7.96
N ILE A 680 17.74 14.27 -7.15
CA ILE A 680 16.38 14.51 -7.67
C ILE A 680 16.32 15.81 -8.47
N ILE A 681 16.93 16.90 -7.98
CA ILE A 681 16.97 18.19 -8.67
C ILE A 681 17.74 18.06 -9.99
N LYS A 682 18.92 17.43 -9.97
CA LYS A 682 19.69 17.14 -11.17
C LYS A 682 18.90 16.31 -12.17
N ALA A 683 18.31 15.19 -11.75
CA ALA A 683 17.49 14.34 -12.61
C ALA A 683 16.34 15.13 -13.25
N ARG A 684 15.64 15.99 -12.49
CA ARG A 684 14.59 16.85 -13.05
C ARG A 684 15.11 17.80 -14.12
N MET A 685 16.29 18.39 -13.93
CA MET A 685 16.91 19.27 -14.94
C MET A 685 17.35 18.48 -16.18
N MET A 686 17.99 17.32 -16.01
CA MET A 686 18.40 16.43 -17.10
C MET A 686 17.22 15.98 -17.96
N THR A 687 16.07 15.67 -17.34
CA THR A 687 14.90 15.19 -18.06
C THR A 687 13.99 16.29 -18.61
N GLY A 688 14.38 17.56 -18.49
CA GLY A 688 13.53 18.71 -18.85
C GLY A 688 12.25 18.82 -18.00
N ALA A 689 12.24 18.21 -16.81
CA ALA A 689 11.10 18.19 -15.91
C ALA A 689 11.14 19.30 -14.86
N TYR A 690 12.29 19.96 -14.69
CA TYR A 690 12.46 21.15 -13.86
C TYR A 690 11.76 22.36 -14.54
N ILE A 691 10.92 23.11 -13.81
CA ILE A 691 10.11 24.20 -14.39
C ILE A 691 10.87 25.54 -14.32
N LEU A 692 11.22 26.08 -15.47
CA LEU A 692 11.75 27.43 -15.64
C LEU A 692 10.71 28.38 -16.27
N GLN A 693 10.95 29.69 -16.30
CA GLN A 693 10.02 30.64 -16.94
C GLN A 693 9.83 30.34 -18.43
N SER A 694 10.88 29.93 -19.15
CA SER A 694 10.73 29.52 -20.56
C SER A 694 9.76 28.35 -20.73
N ASP A 695 9.71 27.44 -19.75
CA ASP A 695 8.78 26.31 -19.78
C ASP A 695 7.37 26.76 -19.43
N LYS A 696 7.21 27.61 -18.40
CA LYS A 696 5.92 28.17 -18.03
C LYS A 696 5.30 28.92 -19.20
N HIS A 697 6.07 29.80 -19.85
CA HIS A 697 5.65 30.53 -21.04
C HIS A 697 5.05 29.59 -22.10
N LYS A 698 5.71 28.47 -22.40
CA LYS A 698 5.20 27.45 -23.32
C LYS A 698 3.93 26.76 -22.81
N PHE A 699 3.89 26.38 -21.53
CA PHE A 699 2.76 25.66 -20.93
C PHE A 699 1.51 26.52 -20.71
N THR A 700 1.67 27.83 -20.54
CA THR A 700 0.56 28.77 -20.37
C THR A 700 0.11 29.39 -21.68
N HIS A 701 0.42 28.78 -22.84
CA HIS A 701 0.12 29.35 -24.16
C HIS A 701 0.57 30.81 -24.30
N PHE A 702 1.81 31.08 -23.91
CA PHE A 702 2.49 32.38 -24.04
C PHE A 702 1.99 33.50 -23.11
N VAL A 703 1.13 33.19 -22.13
CA VAL A 703 0.64 34.17 -21.15
C VAL A 703 1.73 34.62 -20.15
N ALA A 704 2.53 33.70 -19.61
CA ALA A 704 3.63 34.05 -18.72
C ALA A 704 4.85 34.54 -19.51
N GLU A 705 5.55 35.57 -19.10
CA GLU A 705 6.79 36.00 -19.77
C GLU A 705 7.92 34.96 -19.63
N PRO A 706 8.74 34.76 -20.67
CA PRO A 706 9.85 33.80 -20.62
C PRO A 706 11.07 34.35 -19.87
N LEU A 707 11.09 35.65 -19.54
CA LEU A 707 12.22 36.33 -18.91
C LEU A 707 12.53 35.77 -17.52
N CYS A 708 13.81 35.72 -17.19
CA CYS A 708 14.30 35.29 -15.90
C CYS A 708 13.90 36.25 -14.80
N GLN A 709 12.96 35.84 -13.96
CA GLN A 709 12.51 36.62 -12.79
C GLN A 709 13.62 36.99 -11.80
N LEU A 710 14.81 36.37 -11.90
CA LEU A 710 15.95 36.73 -11.07
C LEU A 710 16.66 37.99 -11.58
N CYS A 711 16.95 38.07 -12.88
CA CYS A 711 17.76 39.15 -13.46
C CYS A 711 17.00 40.04 -14.45
N ASN A 712 15.85 39.61 -14.94
CA ASN A 712 15.00 40.26 -15.95
C ASN A 712 15.71 40.62 -17.26
N THR A 713 16.83 39.95 -17.60
CA THR A 713 17.63 40.29 -18.80
C THR A 713 17.46 39.33 -19.97
N GLU A 714 17.33 38.02 -19.71
CA GLU A 714 17.29 36.97 -20.73
C GLU A 714 16.18 35.96 -20.41
N ASN A 715 15.81 35.12 -21.38
CA ASN A 715 14.89 34.01 -21.15
C ASN A 715 15.46 33.03 -20.12
N GLU A 716 14.65 32.64 -19.13
CA GLU A 716 15.06 31.63 -18.16
C GLU A 716 14.92 30.24 -18.76
N ASP A 717 15.96 29.80 -19.47
CA ASP A 717 16.16 28.40 -19.82
C ASP A 717 17.28 27.77 -18.98
N ILE A 718 17.51 26.48 -19.20
CA ILE A 718 18.49 25.72 -18.42
C ILE A 718 19.92 26.20 -18.67
N ILE A 719 20.23 26.69 -19.87
CA ILE A 719 21.55 27.22 -20.21
C ILE A 719 21.76 28.53 -19.47
N HIS A 720 20.77 29.43 -19.48
CA HIS A 720 20.81 30.69 -18.74
C HIS A 720 21.00 30.45 -17.24
N MET A 721 20.19 29.57 -16.64
CA MET A 721 20.29 29.24 -15.21
C MET A 721 21.67 28.68 -14.85
N VAL A 722 22.17 27.73 -15.65
CA VAL A 722 23.41 27.00 -15.35
C VAL A 722 24.66 27.81 -15.68
N THR A 723 24.63 28.74 -16.65
CA THR A 723 25.86 29.41 -17.14
C THR A 723 25.86 30.93 -17.08
N SER A 724 24.70 31.60 -17.16
CA SER A 724 24.67 33.04 -17.53
C SER A 724 23.94 33.96 -16.56
N CYS A 725 23.01 33.46 -15.73
CA CYS A 725 22.19 34.32 -14.86
C CYS A 725 23.06 35.09 -13.83
N PRO A 726 23.15 36.43 -13.89
CA PRO A 726 24.10 37.21 -13.07
C PRO A 726 23.83 37.06 -11.56
N VAL A 727 22.57 36.92 -11.15
CA VAL A 727 22.19 36.71 -9.73
C VAL A 727 22.77 35.41 -9.15
N LEU A 728 23.10 34.45 -10.02
CA LEU A 728 23.64 33.15 -9.64
C LEU A 728 25.17 33.03 -9.91
N SER A 729 25.85 34.11 -10.31
CA SER A 729 27.27 34.08 -10.71
C SER A 729 28.20 33.62 -9.59
N THR A 730 28.03 34.17 -8.38
CA THR A 730 28.89 33.84 -7.22
C THR A 730 28.86 32.35 -6.89
N ILE A 731 27.71 31.69 -7.02
CA ILE A 731 27.59 30.25 -6.80
C ILE A 731 28.32 29.50 -7.92
N ARG A 732 28.12 29.89 -9.18
CA ARG A 732 28.78 29.24 -10.32
C ARG A 732 30.29 29.36 -10.24
N GLU A 733 30.82 30.56 -10.02
CA GLU A 733 32.26 30.82 -9.92
C GLU A 733 32.94 29.91 -8.90
N LYS A 734 32.34 29.80 -7.69
CA LYS A 734 32.83 28.89 -6.65
C LYS A 734 32.94 27.45 -7.16
N TYR A 735 31.86 26.88 -7.68
CA TYR A 735 31.85 25.48 -8.11
C TYR A 735 32.61 25.24 -9.42
N TYR A 736 32.70 26.23 -10.30
CA TYR A 736 33.47 26.16 -11.54
C TYR A 736 34.95 26.09 -11.25
N VAL A 737 35.44 26.87 -10.27
CA VAL A 737 36.82 26.76 -9.79
C VAL A 737 37.06 25.37 -9.21
N GLU A 738 36.19 24.86 -8.33
CA GLU A 738 36.33 23.51 -7.76
C GLU A 738 36.35 22.41 -8.84
N MET A 739 35.44 22.47 -9.83
CA MET A 739 35.41 21.51 -10.93
C MET A 739 36.63 21.65 -11.85
N LYS A 740 37.05 22.89 -12.15
CA LYS A 740 38.22 23.18 -12.97
C LYS A 740 39.48 22.61 -12.34
N MET A 741 39.68 22.78 -11.04
CA MET A 741 40.86 22.20 -10.35
C MET A 741 40.87 20.67 -10.49
N GLU A 742 39.76 20.01 -10.16
CA GLU A 742 39.66 18.54 -10.24
C GLU A 742 39.91 18.03 -11.67
N ILE A 743 39.45 18.78 -12.69
CA ILE A 743 39.63 18.43 -14.10
C ILE A 743 41.05 18.73 -14.60
N LEU A 744 41.61 19.90 -14.31
CA LEU A 744 42.93 20.30 -14.78
C LEU A 744 44.06 19.45 -14.20
N ASP A 745 43.88 18.90 -13.00
CA ASP A 745 44.82 17.93 -12.42
C ASP A 745 44.92 16.64 -13.27
N ASN A 746 43.98 16.42 -14.19
CA ASN A 746 43.85 15.18 -14.96
C ASN A 746 43.75 15.40 -16.48
N ILE A 747 43.57 16.64 -16.95
CA ILE A 747 43.29 17.00 -18.35
C ILE A 747 44.13 18.20 -18.79
N ASP A 748 44.55 18.18 -20.06
CA ASP A 748 45.19 19.29 -20.75
C ASP A 748 44.40 20.62 -20.59
N PRO A 749 45.01 21.67 -19.99
CA PRO A 749 44.40 22.97 -19.82
C PRO A 749 43.87 23.63 -21.10
N ILE A 750 44.51 23.36 -22.25
CA ILE A 750 44.10 23.93 -23.54
C ILE A 750 42.73 23.36 -23.93
N LYS A 751 42.52 22.04 -23.76
CA LYS A 751 41.24 21.38 -24.05
C LYS A 751 40.13 21.90 -23.13
N TRP A 752 40.42 22.07 -21.84
CA TRP A 752 39.45 22.61 -20.88
C TRP A 752 39.03 24.05 -21.21
N ASN A 753 39.98 24.91 -21.58
CA ASN A 753 39.66 26.31 -21.92
C ASN A 753 38.79 26.41 -23.17
N THR A 754 39.09 25.62 -24.22
CA THR A 754 38.25 25.55 -25.43
C THR A 754 36.84 25.07 -25.09
N PHE A 755 36.73 24.02 -24.28
CA PHE A 755 35.46 23.47 -23.80
C PHE A 755 34.63 24.49 -23.00
N CYS A 756 35.27 25.22 -22.09
CA CYS A 756 34.59 26.18 -21.22
C CYS A 756 34.07 27.44 -21.93
N CYS A 757 34.49 27.69 -23.17
CA CYS A 757 33.95 28.80 -23.95
C CYS A 757 32.53 28.49 -24.48
N ASN A 758 32.15 27.21 -24.60
CA ASN A 758 30.85 26.80 -25.11
C ASN A 758 29.84 26.55 -23.96
N LYS A 759 28.90 27.48 -23.79
CA LYS A 759 27.85 27.40 -22.75
C LYS A 759 27.01 26.12 -22.85
N MET A 760 26.77 25.61 -24.06
CA MET A 760 25.98 24.39 -24.28
C MET A 760 26.74 23.16 -23.80
N GLU A 761 28.02 23.09 -24.10
CA GLU A 761 28.91 22.00 -23.67
C GLU A 761 29.07 21.98 -22.14
N ILE A 762 29.30 23.13 -21.50
CA ILE A 762 29.34 23.22 -20.02
C ILE A 762 28.01 22.78 -19.41
N THR A 763 26.89 23.25 -19.96
CA THR A 763 25.56 22.85 -19.49
C THR A 763 25.40 21.33 -19.59
N GLN A 764 25.86 20.74 -20.70
CA GLN A 764 25.82 19.31 -20.92
C GLN A 764 26.71 18.54 -19.94
N LEU A 765 27.90 19.02 -19.61
CA LEU A 765 28.80 18.39 -18.62
C LEU A 765 28.17 18.39 -17.23
N ILE A 766 27.57 19.53 -16.84
CA ILE A 766 26.95 19.69 -15.52
C ILE A 766 25.72 18.80 -15.38
N LEU A 767 24.91 18.69 -16.44
CA LEU A 767 23.70 17.87 -16.43
C LEU A 767 24.02 16.37 -16.59
N ASP A 768 24.89 15.98 -17.50
CA ASP A 768 25.25 14.59 -17.75
C ASP A 768 26.72 14.46 -18.12
N CYS A 769 27.56 14.28 -17.11
CA CYS A 769 29.00 14.25 -17.29
C CYS A 769 29.47 13.04 -18.11
N ASN A 770 28.68 11.95 -18.20
CA ASN A 770 29.09 10.74 -18.93
C ASN A 770 29.31 10.98 -20.42
N ASN A 771 28.71 12.04 -20.99
CA ASN A 771 28.98 12.48 -22.36
C ASN A 771 30.47 12.72 -22.64
N PHE A 772 31.23 13.07 -21.60
CA PHE A 772 32.60 13.52 -21.76
C PHE A 772 33.63 12.47 -21.37
N LYS A 773 33.20 11.30 -20.89
CA LYS A 773 34.14 10.28 -20.41
C LYS A 773 35.20 9.92 -21.47
N GLU A 774 34.77 9.72 -22.72
CA GLU A 774 35.66 9.39 -23.84
C GLU A 774 36.41 10.62 -24.36
N THR A 775 35.71 11.73 -24.59
CA THR A 775 36.29 12.99 -25.09
C THR A 775 37.40 13.53 -24.21
N LEU A 776 37.23 13.39 -22.89
CA LEU A 776 38.12 13.91 -21.88
C LEU A 776 39.04 12.83 -21.26
N ASN A 777 38.92 11.58 -21.70
CA ASN A 777 39.68 10.43 -21.19
C ASN A 777 39.65 10.32 -19.65
N ILE A 778 38.47 10.49 -19.05
CA ILE A 778 38.30 10.59 -17.60
C ILE A 778 38.12 9.21 -16.97
N SER A 779 38.86 8.95 -15.87
CA SER A 779 38.68 7.74 -15.07
C SER A 779 37.29 7.67 -14.42
N SER A 780 36.77 6.47 -14.16
CA SER A 780 35.43 6.32 -13.55
C SER A 780 35.35 6.90 -12.13
N GLU A 781 36.48 6.95 -11.41
CA GLU A 781 36.56 7.59 -10.09
C GLU A 781 36.42 9.11 -10.20
N LEU A 782 37.21 9.73 -11.08
CA LEU A 782 37.15 11.17 -11.34
C LEU A 782 35.77 11.60 -11.85
N MET A 783 35.15 10.79 -12.72
CA MET A 783 33.75 10.97 -13.14
C MET A 783 32.77 11.02 -11.97
N THR A 784 32.99 10.22 -10.94
CA THR A 784 32.12 10.20 -9.75
C THR A 784 32.29 11.48 -8.93
N LYS A 785 33.52 11.98 -8.80
CA LYS A 785 33.82 13.26 -8.13
C LYS A 785 33.22 14.45 -8.87
N ILE A 786 33.39 14.51 -10.20
CA ILE A 786 32.79 15.54 -11.06
C ILE A 786 31.26 15.50 -10.93
N GLU A 787 30.67 14.31 -11.04
CA GLU A 787 29.22 14.13 -10.91
C GLU A 787 28.68 14.64 -9.56
N GLU A 788 29.42 14.41 -8.46
CA GLU A 788 29.09 14.96 -7.14
C GLU A 788 29.15 16.50 -7.12
N LYS A 789 30.20 17.11 -7.66
CA LYS A 789 30.33 18.57 -7.75
C LYS A 789 29.22 19.18 -8.60
N CYS A 790 28.87 18.55 -9.72
CA CYS A 790 27.76 18.99 -10.57
C CYS A 790 26.41 18.92 -9.83
N ARG A 791 26.14 17.84 -9.08
CA ARG A 791 24.93 17.73 -8.24
C ARG A 791 24.88 18.85 -7.20
N ASN A 792 26.00 19.13 -6.55
CA ASN A 792 26.11 20.20 -5.55
C ASN A 792 25.82 21.57 -6.16
N LEU A 793 26.44 21.89 -7.30
CA LEU A 793 26.20 23.13 -8.02
C LEU A 793 24.70 23.30 -8.34
N LEU A 794 24.08 22.33 -9.02
CA LEU A 794 22.67 22.43 -9.43
C LEU A 794 21.72 22.59 -8.24
N PHE A 795 22.03 21.93 -7.11
CA PHE A 795 21.27 22.10 -5.88
C PHE A 795 21.39 23.51 -5.31
N GLN A 796 22.59 24.09 -5.27
CA GLN A 796 22.79 25.45 -4.78
C GLN A 796 22.14 26.50 -5.69
N LEU A 797 22.23 26.31 -7.02
CA LEU A 797 21.52 27.15 -7.99
C LEU A 797 20.00 27.08 -7.77
N HIS A 798 19.46 25.87 -7.57
CA HIS A 798 18.04 25.69 -7.24
C HIS A 798 17.66 26.40 -5.94
N ALA A 799 18.41 26.19 -4.86
CA ALA A 799 18.14 26.77 -3.56
C ALA A 799 18.13 28.31 -3.62
N LYS A 800 19.15 28.91 -4.24
CA LYS A 800 19.23 30.37 -4.37
C LYS A 800 18.12 30.94 -5.24
N ARG A 801 17.77 30.25 -6.34
CA ARG A 801 16.63 30.63 -7.17
C ARG A 801 15.33 30.66 -6.36
N ILE A 802 15.06 29.63 -5.56
CA ILE A 802 13.84 29.58 -4.72
C ILE A 802 13.84 30.72 -3.70
N GLU A 803 14.96 30.95 -3.01
CA GLU A 803 15.13 32.04 -2.04
C GLU A 803 14.79 33.41 -2.66
N VAL A 804 15.33 33.72 -3.84
CA VAL A 804 15.09 34.99 -4.51
C VAL A 804 13.65 35.10 -4.99
N LEU A 805 13.07 34.03 -5.55
CA LEU A 805 11.66 34.03 -5.97
C LEU A 805 10.70 34.21 -4.80
N ASP A 806 10.98 33.58 -3.66
CA ASP A 806 10.18 33.75 -2.45
C ASP A 806 10.29 35.18 -1.92
N ALA A 807 11.48 35.79 -1.96
CA ALA A 807 11.66 37.20 -1.60
C ALA A 807 10.92 38.16 -2.55
N LEU A 808 10.83 37.83 -3.85
CA LEU A 808 10.06 38.61 -4.82
C LEU A 808 8.55 38.47 -4.62
N ASN A 809 8.05 37.28 -4.28
CA ASN A 809 6.62 37.06 -4.03
C ASN A 809 6.11 37.67 -2.71
N ASN A 810 7.01 37.95 -1.77
CA ASN A 810 6.69 38.58 -0.48
C ASN A 810 6.74 40.11 -0.53
N LYS A 811 7.30 40.69 -1.60
CA LYS A 811 7.23 42.12 -1.90
C LYS A 811 5.97 42.39 -2.71
#